data_AF-A0A5J6YTQ7-F1
#
_entry.id   AF-A0A5J6YTQ7-F1
#
_cell.length_a   1.000
_cell.length_b   1.000
_cell.length_c   1.000
_cell.angle_alpha   90.00
_cell.angle_beta   90.00
_cell.angle_gamma   90.00
#
_symmetry.space_group_name_H-M   'P 1'
#
loop_
_entity.id
_entity.type
_entity.pdbx_description
1 polymer ?
#
loop_
_entity_poly.entity_id
_entity_poly.type
_entity_poly.pdbx_seq_one_letter_code
_entity_poly.pdbx_strand_id
1 'polypeptide(L)'
;MPLQPFPPPTFRKLPDTRPAQSSLSAHAQITQGATMIIVVLFTLLLLAGVLAASLRLGLSSRQTTADQASTLRAQYAAESGVALARSRLQDVQAMLSFNSPRIVGGAGMKLAPNIKITAVQDWVFRLCGTSNWQDMYEGREPNARGFLDRTLDPNDDASEKFYPTAQSCKPANLNSASQFALFANIVTPEAYGVLPTGEAPAATPEARQAFWQTLLTQRSTSTSGNVNLSTQVGITRVLRLTANHSRIYLGVQQLDSAATESTGRVRRVVTASGTDTGQWWFDIVQPSLLEATVQTDYQTSQAGGIIYFTSRTNFQGPLKTNDVFAFNSSTGNNNPSFSGKLTSAGCIDRIENATEITCTRQPGVRVATTGTPTPNRNFSGTDTAKSTAIQNYIANNGVNVNYNGITPNFAGQYQPFPTNSSNQANAANGLDENGQPLINERGLTLGSTEVGVQLYVGDANGNQVTQYDANQRKWVEPSPAYQYIKPATGVSCNSNFDINGCTYTYSNTTYRVDANKNMQQKIGNGAWTSITGKFNGVIYKNGGVSILGPGRGNYTDSNSVVQARPALASFSGITLAATGDVTVRSDLAMSQTPCRYDEYASVQVTPPCSDRQNVLGMFSSGGNVIVGRQTPDNVVLQTAMMASQKEFTVDGYDDADRGSRGAVNFTGSLVEKYYGANGSFGTRTVQVCTKYNSNGSCKTYANQNQAYEAGYGRDYSYDRRFLDGLSPPYYPVSPKWDFYDASSRDGDFSDLIWKQGTAP
;
A
#
# COMPACT_ATOMS: atom_id res chain seq x y z
N MET A 1 -0.73 12.72 46.14
CA MET A 1 -0.90 12.03 47.44
C MET A 1 0.02 10.81 47.45
N PRO A 2 0.74 10.53 48.54
CA PRO A 2 2.04 9.88 48.50
C PRO A 2 2.01 8.35 48.71
N LEU A 3 3.13 7.76 48.34
CA LEU A 3 3.56 6.37 48.48
C LEU A 3 3.53 5.87 49.94
N GLN A 4 3.17 4.60 50.14
CA GLN A 4 3.44 3.84 51.37
C GLN A 4 4.15 2.50 51.06
N PRO A 5 4.96 1.97 52.01
CA PRO A 5 5.96 0.92 51.75
C PRO A 5 5.57 -0.47 52.25
N PHE A 6 6.29 -1.47 51.73
CA PHE A 6 6.24 -2.91 52.04
C PHE A 6 6.66 -3.28 53.48
N PRO A 7 6.11 -4.37 54.06
CA PRO A 7 6.66 -5.03 55.24
C PRO A 7 7.49 -6.31 54.92
N PRO A 8 8.43 -6.73 55.80
CA PRO A 8 9.26 -7.93 55.63
C PRO A 8 8.66 -9.19 56.32
N PRO A 9 9.03 -10.42 55.89
CA PRO A 9 8.64 -11.64 56.58
C PRO A 9 9.64 -12.13 57.64
N THR A 10 9.08 -12.85 58.61
CA THR A 10 9.59 -13.22 59.94
C THR A 10 10.30 -14.59 60.00
N PHE A 11 11.29 -14.68 60.89
CA PHE A 11 12.01 -15.90 61.30
C PHE A 11 11.17 -16.78 62.25
N ARG A 12 11.24 -18.11 62.07
CA ARG A 12 10.60 -19.11 62.96
C ARG A 12 11.66 -19.99 63.64
N LYS A 13 11.75 -19.91 64.98
CA LYS A 13 12.50 -20.80 65.88
C LYS A 13 11.65 -22.02 66.27
N LEU A 14 12.30 -23.16 66.52
CA LEU A 14 11.76 -24.35 67.21
C LEU A 14 12.86 -24.93 68.13
N PRO A 15 12.52 -25.71 69.19
CA PRO A 15 13.05 -25.51 70.53
C PRO A 15 13.88 -26.67 71.08
N ASP A 16 14.53 -26.35 72.20
CA ASP A 16 15.38 -27.16 73.08
C ASP A 16 14.54 -27.78 74.22
N THR A 17 14.71 -29.08 74.51
CA THR A 17 14.29 -29.69 75.79
C THR A 17 15.23 -30.83 76.22
N ARG A 18 15.83 -30.64 77.39
CA ARG A 18 16.61 -31.62 78.19
C ARG A 18 15.70 -32.70 78.81
N PRO A 19 16.27 -33.77 79.41
CA PRO A 19 16.29 -33.79 80.88
C PRO A 19 17.56 -34.38 81.52
N ALA A 20 17.67 -34.14 82.84
CA ALA A 20 18.79 -34.44 83.73
C ALA A 20 18.66 -35.78 84.49
N GLN A 21 19.82 -36.32 84.92
CA GLN A 21 20.21 -36.92 86.24
C GLN A 21 19.14 -37.62 87.10
N SER A 22 19.37 -38.67 87.90
CA SER A 22 20.53 -39.48 88.35
C SER A 22 19.99 -40.63 89.24
N SER A 23 20.71 -41.76 89.38
CA SER A 23 20.96 -42.46 90.67
C SER A 23 21.60 -43.84 90.44
N LEU A 24 22.56 -44.17 91.30
CA LEU A 24 23.40 -45.38 91.31
C LEU A 24 22.69 -46.59 91.94
N SER A 25 23.04 -47.82 91.54
CA SER A 25 23.68 -48.81 92.44
C SER A 25 23.98 -50.17 91.78
N ALA A 26 25.24 -50.60 91.96
CA ALA A 26 25.69 -51.93 92.43
C ALA A 26 25.60 -53.21 91.54
N HIS A 27 26.82 -53.76 91.28
CA HIS A 27 27.24 -55.17 91.15
C HIS A 27 26.86 -55.95 89.88
N ALA A 28 27.70 -56.81 89.28
CA ALA A 28 29.13 -57.14 89.35
C ALA A 28 29.41 -58.12 88.19
N GLN A 29 30.62 -58.02 87.62
CA GLN A 29 31.48 -59.03 86.94
C GLN A 29 30.81 -60.24 86.22
N ILE A 30 31.15 -60.56 84.97
CA ILE A 30 32.36 -61.31 84.56
C ILE A 30 32.47 -61.24 83.01
N THR A 31 33.65 -60.85 82.48
CA THR A 31 34.32 -61.31 81.22
C THR A 31 35.16 -60.18 80.56
N GLN A 32 36.30 -59.85 81.18
CA GLN A 32 37.27 -58.84 80.69
C GLN A 32 38.23 -59.31 79.57
N GLY A 33 38.01 -60.48 78.96
CA GLY A 33 38.87 -60.97 77.86
C GLY A 33 38.37 -60.63 76.45
N ALA A 34 37.05 -60.66 76.23
CA ALA A 34 36.45 -60.42 74.91
C ALA A 34 36.30 -58.93 74.57
N THR A 35 36.16 -58.07 75.58
CA THR A 35 35.96 -56.63 75.39
C THR A 35 37.21 -55.90 74.89
N MET A 36 38.42 -56.33 75.27
CA MET A 36 39.67 -55.78 74.72
C MET A 36 39.82 -56.07 73.22
N ILE A 37 39.50 -57.29 72.79
CA ILE A 37 39.57 -57.67 71.36
C ILE A 37 38.49 -56.95 70.56
N ILE A 38 37.26 -56.88 71.09
CA ILE A 38 36.15 -56.18 70.41
C ILE A 38 36.43 -54.68 70.32
N VAL A 39 36.93 -54.03 71.37
CA VAL A 39 37.24 -52.59 71.34
C VAL A 39 38.39 -52.29 70.37
N VAL A 40 39.42 -53.13 70.29
CA VAL A 40 40.51 -52.95 69.32
C VAL A 40 40.05 -53.22 67.88
N LEU A 41 39.23 -54.25 67.65
CA LEU A 41 38.63 -54.50 66.34
C LEU A 41 37.67 -53.39 65.92
N PHE A 42 36.81 -52.91 66.81
CA PHE A 42 35.88 -51.81 66.51
C PHE A 42 36.60 -50.50 66.27
N THR A 43 37.65 -50.20 67.05
CA THR A 43 38.47 -49.00 66.80
C THR A 43 39.23 -49.09 65.49
N LEU A 44 39.76 -50.26 65.10
CA LEU A 44 40.37 -50.46 63.78
C LEU A 44 39.34 -50.38 62.64
N LEU A 45 38.15 -50.93 62.81
CA LEU A 45 37.06 -50.86 61.81
C LEU A 45 36.52 -49.44 61.67
N LEU A 46 36.43 -48.69 62.77
CA LEU A 46 36.00 -47.30 62.80
C LEU A 46 37.10 -46.40 62.21
N LEU A 47 38.39 -46.68 62.48
CA LEU A 47 39.49 -46.00 61.81
C LEU A 47 39.49 -46.30 60.30
N ALA A 48 39.28 -47.55 59.90
CA ALA A 48 39.19 -47.94 58.49
C ALA A 48 37.96 -47.32 57.81
N GLY A 49 36.82 -47.22 58.51
CA GLY A 49 35.61 -46.56 58.03
C GLY A 49 35.80 -45.05 57.89
N VAL A 50 36.46 -44.41 58.85
CA VAL A 50 36.82 -42.98 58.77
C VAL A 50 37.85 -42.75 57.66
N LEU A 51 38.84 -43.62 57.49
CA LEU A 51 39.83 -43.53 56.40
C LEU A 51 39.17 -43.72 55.03
N ALA A 52 38.25 -44.69 54.90
CA ALA A 52 37.51 -44.92 53.67
C ALA A 52 36.52 -43.76 53.36
N ALA A 53 35.88 -43.20 54.38
CA ALA A 53 35.03 -42.01 54.23
C ALA A 53 35.84 -40.76 53.89
N SER A 54 37.00 -40.56 54.50
CA SER A 54 37.91 -39.43 54.18
C SER A 54 38.64 -39.60 52.86
N LEU A 55 38.89 -40.83 52.39
CA LEU A 55 39.34 -41.11 51.02
C LEU A 55 38.23 -40.85 49.99
N ARG A 56 36.98 -41.23 50.27
CA ARG A 56 35.83 -40.91 49.39
C ARG A 56 35.50 -39.41 49.38
N LEU A 57 35.58 -38.73 50.52
CA LEU A 57 35.41 -37.27 50.60
C LEU A 57 36.60 -36.53 49.97
N GLY A 58 37.83 -36.99 50.17
CA GLY A 58 39.03 -36.44 49.54
C GLY A 58 39.12 -36.67 48.02
N LEU A 59 38.47 -37.73 47.51
CA LEU A 59 38.36 -37.99 46.06
C LEU A 59 37.14 -37.29 45.43
N SER A 60 36.02 -37.11 46.15
CA SER A 60 34.87 -36.35 45.60
C SER A 60 35.03 -34.83 45.71
N SER A 61 35.82 -34.32 46.67
CA SER A 61 36.15 -32.88 46.78
C SER A 61 37.34 -32.45 45.93
N ARG A 62 37.97 -33.39 45.20
CA ARG A 62 38.91 -33.11 44.10
C ARG A 62 38.21 -33.26 42.75
N GLN A 63 37.03 -32.65 42.58
CA GLN A 63 36.82 -31.94 41.32
C GLN A 63 37.87 -30.85 41.31
N THR A 64 38.94 -31.08 40.54
CA THR A 64 40.11 -30.22 40.62
C THR A 64 39.69 -28.79 40.27
N THR A 65 40.27 -27.79 40.93
CA THR A 65 40.08 -26.37 40.54
C THR A 65 40.37 -26.17 39.05
N ALA A 66 41.20 -27.04 38.47
CA ALA A 66 41.45 -27.13 37.03
C ALA A 66 40.22 -27.59 36.22
N ASP A 67 39.47 -28.61 36.66
CA ASP A 67 38.24 -29.06 35.98
C ASP A 67 37.13 -28.00 36.04
N GLN A 68 36.96 -27.32 37.19
CA GLN A 68 36.02 -26.21 37.33
C GLN A 68 36.43 -25.01 36.45
N ALA A 69 37.72 -24.65 36.44
CA ALA A 69 38.25 -23.61 35.56
C ALA A 69 38.10 -23.97 34.07
N SER A 70 38.29 -25.24 33.70
CA SER A 70 38.12 -25.73 32.32
C SER A 70 36.66 -25.62 31.87
N THR A 71 35.72 -25.94 32.76
CA THR A 71 34.28 -25.85 32.51
C THR A 71 33.82 -24.40 32.36
N LEU A 72 34.29 -23.50 33.22
CA LEU A 72 33.99 -22.07 33.14
C LEU A 72 34.60 -21.45 31.88
N ARG A 73 35.83 -21.82 31.49
CA ARG A 73 36.46 -21.36 30.24
C ARG A 73 35.67 -21.80 29.02
N ALA A 74 35.24 -23.06 28.96
CA ALA A 74 34.38 -23.56 27.88
C ALA A 74 33.03 -22.84 27.87
N GLN A 75 32.45 -22.53 29.03
CA GLN A 75 31.20 -21.76 29.12
C GLN A 75 31.36 -20.32 28.61
N TYR A 76 32.31 -19.56 29.13
CA TYR A 76 32.55 -18.18 28.69
C TYR A 76 32.89 -18.10 27.20
N ALA A 77 33.61 -19.09 26.67
CA ALA A 77 33.92 -19.18 25.25
C ALA A 77 32.68 -19.50 24.38
N ALA A 78 31.76 -20.34 24.87
CA ALA A 78 30.50 -20.57 24.17
C ALA A 78 29.59 -19.32 24.22
N GLU A 79 29.53 -18.62 25.37
CA GLU A 79 28.77 -17.38 25.54
C GLU A 79 29.34 -16.22 24.71
N SER A 80 30.67 -16.11 24.57
CA SER A 80 31.27 -15.11 23.69
C SER A 80 30.97 -15.38 22.22
N GLY A 81 30.90 -16.66 21.80
CA GLY A 81 30.41 -17.04 20.47
C GLY A 81 28.96 -16.62 20.23
N VAL A 82 28.10 -16.69 21.24
CA VAL A 82 26.72 -16.18 21.18
C VAL A 82 26.69 -14.67 21.01
N ALA A 83 27.52 -13.93 21.75
CA ALA A 83 27.62 -12.48 21.59
C ALA A 83 28.07 -12.09 20.17
N LEU A 84 29.03 -12.83 19.61
CA LEU A 84 29.47 -12.65 18.22
C LEU A 84 28.33 -12.93 17.21
N ALA A 85 27.57 -14.00 17.40
CA ALA A 85 26.40 -14.27 16.56
C ALA A 85 25.35 -13.16 16.64
N ARG A 86 25.05 -12.66 17.85
CA ARG A 86 24.13 -11.51 18.01
C ARG A 86 24.63 -10.27 17.27
N SER A 87 25.93 -9.98 17.35
CA SER A 87 26.51 -8.88 16.57
C SER A 87 26.28 -9.06 15.07
N ARG A 88 26.56 -10.25 14.54
CA ARG A 88 26.34 -10.55 13.11
C ARG A 88 24.87 -10.44 12.71
N LEU A 89 23.94 -10.89 13.55
CA LEU A 89 22.51 -10.74 13.31
C LEU A 89 22.09 -9.27 13.29
N GLN A 90 22.65 -8.45 14.19
CA GLN A 90 22.43 -7.00 14.19
C GLN A 90 22.99 -6.32 12.94
N ASP A 91 24.11 -6.80 12.40
CA ASP A 91 24.70 -6.25 11.17
C ASP A 91 23.81 -6.58 9.96
N VAL A 92 23.31 -7.82 9.87
CA VAL A 92 22.32 -8.22 8.84
C VAL A 92 21.02 -7.42 8.98
N GLN A 93 20.53 -7.23 10.20
CA GLN A 93 19.35 -6.41 10.47
C GLN A 93 19.58 -4.97 10.04
N ALA A 94 20.72 -4.37 10.41
CA ALA A 94 21.08 -3.01 10.04
C ALA A 94 21.13 -2.82 8.52
N MET A 95 21.62 -3.80 7.76
CA MET A 95 21.60 -3.78 6.29
C MET A 95 20.18 -3.84 5.72
N LEU A 96 19.28 -4.58 6.38
CA LEU A 96 17.89 -4.77 6.00
C LEU A 96 16.93 -3.77 6.68
N SER A 97 17.46 -2.75 7.36
CA SER A 97 16.69 -1.65 7.93
C SER A 97 16.73 -0.45 6.99
N PHE A 98 15.58 0.19 6.80
CA PHE A 98 15.48 1.41 6.00
C PHE A 98 16.33 2.54 6.61
N ASN A 99 16.15 2.81 7.90
CA ASN A 99 16.85 3.86 8.65
C ASN A 99 17.72 3.28 9.78
N SER A 100 18.81 2.59 9.43
CA SER A 100 19.77 2.13 10.43
C SER A 100 20.73 3.25 10.84
N PRO A 101 20.89 3.56 12.13
CA PRO A 101 21.89 4.54 12.59
C PRO A 101 23.34 4.05 12.39
N ARG A 102 23.54 2.76 12.07
CA ARG A 102 24.86 2.18 11.75
C ARG A 102 25.32 2.49 10.33
N ILE A 103 24.41 2.95 9.45
CA ILE A 103 24.74 3.26 8.05
C ILE A 103 25.01 4.76 7.95
N VAL A 104 26.25 5.10 7.60
CA VAL A 104 26.68 6.49 7.42
C VAL A 104 26.43 6.90 5.97
N GLY A 105 25.59 7.93 5.77
CA GLY A 105 25.42 8.57 4.46
C GLY A 105 24.30 8.03 3.57
N GLY A 106 23.43 7.14 4.06
CA GLY A 106 22.31 6.63 3.26
C GLY A 106 21.34 5.70 4.01
N ALA A 107 20.28 5.27 3.31
CA ALA A 107 19.34 4.25 3.78
C ALA A 107 19.91 2.84 3.52
N GLY A 108 19.53 1.84 4.32
CA GLY A 108 19.99 0.46 4.13
C GLY A 108 19.34 -0.24 2.94
N MET A 109 18.07 0.06 2.69
CA MET A 109 17.32 -0.44 1.53
C MET A 109 16.79 0.71 0.69
N LYS A 110 16.95 0.59 -0.64
CA LYS A 110 16.41 1.50 -1.64
C LYS A 110 16.32 0.81 -2.99
N LEU A 111 15.20 0.97 -3.67
CA LEU A 111 15.08 0.66 -5.09
C LEU A 111 15.28 1.93 -5.90
N ALA A 112 15.96 1.81 -7.04
CA ALA A 112 16.00 2.92 -7.97
C ALA A 112 14.57 3.18 -8.52
N PRO A 113 14.13 4.44 -8.66
CA PRO A 113 12.77 4.79 -9.06
C PRO A 113 12.42 4.41 -10.51
N ASN A 114 13.39 3.90 -11.28
CA ASN A 114 13.18 3.37 -12.63
C ASN A 114 13.08 1.83 -12.66
N ILE A 115 13.18 1.15 -11.50
CA ILE A 115 12.99 -0.30 -11.45
C ILE A 115 11.53 -0.63 -11.67
N LYS A 116 11.28 -1.53 -12.62
CA LYS A 116 9.97 -1.96 -13.07
C LYS A 116 9.28 -2.81 -12.01
N ILE A 117 7.95 -2.71 -11.95
CA ILE A 117 7.15 -3.58 -11.09
C ILE A 117 7.30 -5.05 -11.46
N THR A 118 7.31 -5.36 -12.76
CA THR A 118 7.49 -6.72 -13.28
C THR A 118 8.84 -7.29 -12.87
N ALA A 119 9.90 -6.48 -12.86
CA ALA A 119 11.21 -6.91 -12.37
C ALA A 119 11.17 -7.26 -10.87
N VAL A 120 10.53 -6.43 -10.04
CA VAL A 120 10.37 -6.72 -8.61
C VAL A 120 9.50 -7.94 -8.38
N GLN A 121 8.37 -8.06 -9.09
CA GLN A 121 7.49 -9.23 -9.04
C GLN A 121 8.24 -10.51 -9.44
N ASP A 122 9.04 -10.47 -10.51
CA ASP A 122 9.88 -11.58 -10.94
C ASP A 122 10.91 -11.94 -9.87
N TRP A 123 11.57 -10.96 -9.26
CA TRP A 123 12.53 -11.20 -8.18
C TRP A 123 11.86 -11.83 -6.95
N VAL A 124 10.70 -11.32 -6.55
CA VAL A 124 9.88 -11.87 -5.45
C VAL A 124 9.41 -13.29 -5.80
N PHE A 125 8.96 -13.53 -7.02
CA PHE A 125 8.53 -14.86 -7.48
C PHE A 125 9.69 -15.87 -7.47
N ARG A 126 10.88 -15.45 -7.91
CA ARG A 126 12.09 -16.30 -7.87
C ARG A 126 12.49 -16.69 -6.45
N LEU A 127 12.21 -15.85 -5.45
CA LEU A 127 12.44 -16.19 -4.03
C LEU A 127 11.50 -17.28 -3.50
N CYS A 128 10.35 -17.53 -4.11
CA CYS A 128 9.55 -18.70 -3.74
C CYS A 128 10.19 -20.00 -4.22
N GLY A 129 10.96 -19.96 -5.32
CA GLY A 129 11.61 -21.09 -5.98
C GLY A 129 10.68 -22.23 -6.44
N THR A 130 9.38 -22.11 -6.17
CA THR A 130 8.29 -22.97 -6.65
C THR A 130 7.15 -22.07 -7.15
N SER A 131 6.34 -22.58 -8.08
CA SER A 131 5.17 -21.85 -8.60
C SER A 131 3.93 -21.90 -7.68
N ASN A 132 4.03 -22.54 -6.51
CA ASN A 132 2.88 -22.83 -5.66
C ASN A 132 2.65 -21.73 -4.62
N TRP A 133 1.93 -20.69 -5.02
CA TRP A 133 1.39 -19.68 -4.11
C TRP A 133 0.07 -20.19 -3.51
N GLN A 134 -0.10 -20.02 -2.20
CA GLN A 134 -1.31 -20.42 -1.47
C GLN A 134 -2.06 -19.19 -0.99
N ASP A 135 -3.39 -19.21 -1.12
CA ASP A 135 -4.24 -18.18 -0.55
C ASP A 135 -4.11 -18.13 0.98
N MET A 136 -4.11 -16.93 1.53
CA MET A 136 -4.06 -16.73 2.98
C MET A 136 -5.44 -16.81 3.60
N TYR A 137 -5.50 -17.24 4.85
CA TYR A 137 -6.71 -17.32 5.67
C TYR A 137 -6.49 -16.65 7.04
N GLU A 138 -5.72 -15.55 7.03
CA GLU A 138 -5.37 -14.73 8.20
C GLU A 138 -6.20 -13.41 8.19
N GLY A 139 -7.45 -13.49 7.72
CA GLY A 139 -8.33 -12.34 7.57
C GLY A 139 -8.95 -11.82 8.88
N ARG A 140 -9.91 -10.90 8.75
CA ARG A 140 -10.58 -10.25 9.90
C ARG A 140 -11.39 -11.24 10.76
N GLU A 141 -11.89 -12.32 10.15
CA GLU A 141 -12.61 -13.39 10.84
C GLU A 141 -11.82 -14.71 10.75
N PRO A 142 -12.00 -15.65 11.70
CA PRO A 142 -11.37 -16.96 11.63
C PRO A 142 -11.70 -17.67 10.31
N ASN A 143 -10.67 -18.10 9.58
CA ASN A 143 -10.78 -18.72 8.24
C ASN A 143 -11.32 -17.81 7.12
N ALA A 144 -11.39 -16.48 7.32
CA ALA A 144 -11.66 -15.56 6.22
C ALA A 144 -10.44 -15.47 5.29
N ARG A 145 -10.68 -15.63 3.99
CA ARG A 145 -9.65 -15.48 2.95
C ARG A 145 -9.04 -14.07 3.02
N GLY A 146 -7.72 -13.98 2.99
CA GLY A 146 -6.95 -12.74 2.99
C GLY A 146 -5.94 -12.65 4.14
N PHE A 147 -5.34 -11.47 4.28
CA PHE A 147 -4.39 -11.11 5.33
C PHE A 147 -4.80 -9.78 5.95
N LEU A 148 -5.00 -9.75 7.26
CA LEU A 148 -5.23 -8.51 8.01
C LEU A 148 -3.89 -7.98 8.53
N ASP A 149 -3.39 -6.94 7.89
CA ASP A 149 -2.19 -6.25 8.33
C ASP A 149 -2.53 -5.24 9.43
N ARG A 150 -2.07 -5.52 10.65
CA ARG A 150 -2.22 -4.64 11.81
C ARG A 150 -0.99 -3.75 12.05
N THR A 151 -0.04 -3.72 11.12
CA THR A 151 1.35 -3.26 11.36
C THR A 151 1.75 -1.93 10.74
N LEU A 152 0.90 -1.25 9.96
CA LEU A 152 1.38 -0.17 9.06
C LEU A 152 1.70 1.20 9.69
N ASP A 153 1.37 1.47 10.96
CA ASP A 153 1.90 2.65 11.67
C ASP A 153 1.76 2.46 13.20
N PRO A 154 2.81 2.64 14.03
CA PRO A 154 2.67 2.74 15.48
C PRO A 154 2.06 4.08 15.96
N ASN A 155 1.84 5.05 15.08
CA ASN A 155 1.17 6.33 15.38
C ASN A 155 -0.27 6.40 14.86
N ASP A 156 -0.77 5.37 14.17
CA ASP A 156 -2.13 5.31 13.60
C ASP A 156 -2.83 4.02 14.06
N ASP A 157 -3.36 4.02 15.29
CA ASP A 157 -4.13 2.91 15.89
C ASP A 157 -5.42 2.53 15.10
N ALA A 158 -5.75 3.29 14.04
CA ALA A 158 -6.88 3.03 13.14
C ALA A 158 -6.50 2.35 11.81
N SER A 159 -5.23 1.97 11.61
CA SER A 159 -4.66 1.60 10.30
C SER A 159 -4.66 0.09 9.95
N GLU A 160 -5.62 -0.70 10.44
CA GLU A 160 -5.77 -2.08 9.96
C GLU A 160 -6.03 -2.10 8.44
N LYS A 161 -5.09 -2.66 7.67
CA LYS A 161 -5.23 -2.82 6.21
C LYS A 161 -5.51 -4.28 5.89
N PHE A 162 -6.69 -4.55 5.33
CA PHE A 162 -7.09 -5.89 4.95
C PHE A 162 -6.80 -6.16 3.47
N TYR A 163 -6.16 -7.28 3.19
CA TYR A 163 -5.78 -7.73 1.85
C TYR A 163 -6.54 -9.03 1.51
N PRO A 164 -7.70 -8.95 0.84
CA PRO A 164 -8.57 -10.12 0.60
C PRO A 164 -7.96 -11.16 -0.34
N THR A 165 -7.06 -10.74 -1.22
CA THR A 165 -6.40 -11.58 -2.24
C THR A 165 -4.97 -11.94 -1.88
N ALA A 166 -4.58 -11.76 -0.61
CA ALA A 166 -3.23 -12.05 -0.14
C ALA A 166 -2.89 -13.53 -0.33
N GLN A 167 -1.68 -13.77 -0.83
CA GLN A 167 -1.11 -15.10 -1.00
C GLN A 167 0.23 -15.21 -0.30
N SER A 168 0.56 -16.41 0.15
CA SER A 168 1.83 -16.73 0.75
C SER A 168 2.53 -17.83 -0.03
N CYS A 169 3.86 -17.81 0.00
CA CYS A 169 4.67 -18.95 -0.39
C CYS A 169 5.72 -19.20 0.69
N LYS A 170 6.13 -20.47 0.82
CA LYS A 170 7.31 -20.85 1.58
C LYS A 170 8.46 -21.09 0.59
N PRO A 171 9.55 -20.33 0.68
CA PRO A 171 10.71 -20.53 -0.20
C PRO A 171 11.21 -21.96 -0.18
N ALA A 172 11.42 -22.53 -1.37
CA ALA A 172 12.01 -23.85 -1.56
C ALA A 172 12.92 -23.85 -2.80
N ASN A 173 13.91 -24.75 -2.87
CA ASN A 173 14.84 -24.88 -4.01
C ASN A 173 15.61 -23.58 -4.36
N LEU A 174 16.13 -22.88 -3.35
CA LEU A 174 16.92 -21.66 -3.51
C LEU A 174 18.39 -21.95 -3.88
N ASN A 175 18.60 -22.61 -5.02
CA ASN A 175 19.89 -23.17 -5.42
C ASN A 175 20.69 -22.27 -6.38
N SER A 176 20.11 -21.17 -6.87
CA SER A 176 20.73 -20.25 -7.82
C SER A 176 20.89 -18.84 -7.24
N ALA A 177 22.05 -18.23 -7.44
CA ALA A 177 22.33 -16.83 -7.06
C ALA A 177 21.31 -15.87 -7.68
N SER A 178 20.84 -16.14 -8.91
CA SER A 178 19.86 -15.32 -9.61
C SER A 178 18.50 -15.23 -8.92
N GLN A 179 18.20 -16.13 -7.98
CA GLN A 179 16.99 -16.07 -7.15
C GLN A 179 17.07 -14.94 -6.10
N PHE A 180 18.29 -14.51 -5.74
CA PHE A 180 18.57 -13.45 -4.77
C PHE A 180 18.78 -12.09 -5.43
N ALA A 181 18.34 -11.94 -6.70
CA ALA A 181 18.37 -10.67 -7.42
C ALA A 181 17.65 -9.55 -6.66
N LEU A 182 16.59 -9.87 -5.89
CA LEU A 182 15.90 -8.89 -5.06
C LEU A 182 16.87 -8.18 -4.10
N PHE A 183 17.52 -8.95 -3.23
CA PHE A 183 18.42 -8.44 -2.20
C PHE A 183 19.62 -7.68 -2.79
N ALA A 184 20.17 -8.17 -3.90
CA ALA A 184 21.28 -7.51 -4.59
C ALA A 184 20.92 -6.11 -5.14
N ASN A 185 19.64 -5.89 -5.48
CA ASN A 185 19.15 -4.63 -6.04
C ASN A 185 18.52 -3.69 -5.00
N ILE A 186 17.93 -4.21 -3.91
CA ILE A 186 17.33 -3.37 -2.88
C ILE A 186 18.33 -2.91 -1.83
N VAL A 187 19.36 -3.71 -1.51
CA VAL A 187 20.33 -3.33 -0.45
C VAL A 187 21.37 -2.39 -1.03
N THR A 188 21.49 -1.23 -0.40
CA THR A 188 22.34 -0.15 -0.91
C THR A 188 23.82 -0.49 -0.79
N PRO A 189 24.68 0.05 -1.67
CA PRO A 189 26.14 -0.10 -1.54
C PRO A 189 26.66 0.29 -0.14
N GLU A 190 26.11 1.35 0.44
CA GLU A 190 26.48 1.89 1.75
C GLU A 190 26.17 0.90 2.89
N ALA A 191 25.09 0.13 2.77
CA ALA A 191 24.70 -0.89 3.76
C ALA A 191 25.77 -1.98 3.93
N TYR A 192 26.45 -2.38 2.87
CA TYR A 192 27.52 -3.38 2.96
C TYR A 192 28.74 -2.87 3.76
N GLY A 193 28.86 -1.56 3.99
CA GLY A 193 29.87 -0.97 4.86
C GLY A 193 29.69 -1.28 6.35
N VAL A 194 28.53 -1.80 6.77
CA VAL A 194 28.30 -2.28 8.15
C VAL A 194 29.05 -3.58 8.42
N LEU A 195 29.36 -4.36 7.37
CA LEU A 195 30.04 -5.64 7.51
C LEU A 195 31.53 -5.47 7.85
N PRO A 196 32.13 -6.40 8.61
CA PRO A 196 33.57 -6.41 8.86
C PRO A 196 34.41 -6.42 7.58
N THR A 197 35.63 -5.88 7.67
CA THR A 197 36.57 -5.82 6.54
C THR A 197 36.83 -7.21 5.96
N GLY A 198 36.52 -7.41 4.68
CA GLY A 198 36.68 -8.69 3.97
C GLY A 198 35.41 -9.55 3.90
N GLU A 199 34.33 -9.21 4.62
CA GLU A 199 33.04 -9.90 4.50
C GLU A 199 32.09 -9.23 3.48
N ALA A 200 32.34 -7.97 3.13
CA ALA A 200 31.54 -7.26 2.13
C ALA A 200 31.74 -7.83 0.71
N PRO A 201 30.66 -8.05 -0.07
CA PRO A 201 30.77 -8.51 -1.45
C PRO A 201 31.36 -7.44 -2.37
N ALA A 202 31.91 -7.88 -3.50
CA ALA A 202 32.28 -6.97 -4.58
C ALA A 202 31.05 -6.18 -5.10
N ALA A 203 31.29 -5.01 -5.69
CA ALA A 203 30.23 -4.12 -6.16
C ALA A 203 29.45 -4.63 -7.39
N THR A 204 29.74 -5.84 -7.89
CA THR A 204 29.03 -6.41 -9.05
C THR A 204 27.70 -7.06 -8.64
N PRO A 205 26.66 -7.02 -9.49
CA PRO A 205 25.38 -7.66 -9.21
C PRO A 205 25.50 -9.15 -8.89
N GLU A 206 26.37 -9.87 -9.60
CA GLU A 206 26.57 -11.31 -9.46
C GLU A 206 27.22 -11.65 -8.10
N ALA A 207 28.19 -10.86 -7.66
CA ALA A 207 28.83 -11.05 -6.36
C ALA A 207 27.86 -10.80 -5.21
N ARG A 208 27.01 -9.77 -5.32
CA ARG A 208 25.96 -9.49 -4.33
C ARG A 208 24.91 -10.59 -4.29
N GLN A 209 24.47 -11.09 -5.45
CA GLN A 209 23.54 -12.21 -5.54
C GLN A 209 24.11 -13.48 -4.87
N ALA A 210 25.37 -13.81 -5.15
CA ALA A 210 26.04 -14.96 -4.53
C ALA A 210 26.23 -14.78 -3.01
N PHE A 211 26.52 -13.55 -2.56
CA PHE A 211 26.57 -13.21 -1.13
C PHE A 211 25.23 -13.47 -0.45
N TRP A 212 24.13 -12.95 -0.98
CA TRP A 212 22.80 -13.15 -0.38
C TRP A 212 22.34 -14.60 -0.44
N GLN A 213 22.66 -15.32 -1.51
CA GLN A 213 22.42 -16.75 -1.57
C GLN A 213 23.15 -17.47 -0.43
N THR A 214 24.44 -17.19 -0.25
CA THR A 214 25.25 -17.82 0.81
C THR A 214 24.69 -17.49 2.19
N LEU A 215 24.41 -16.21 2.44
CA LEU A 215 23.91 -15.74 3.73
C LEU A 215 22.54 -16.33 4.12
N LEU A 216 21.63 -16.49 3.15
CA LEU A 216 20.23 -16.87 3.40
C LEU A 216 19.92 -18.36 3.20
N THR A 217 20.85 -19.14 2.63
CA THR A 217 20.66 -20.58 2.38
C THR A 217 21.70 -21.45 3.07
N GLN A 218 22.90 -20.92 3.31
CA GLN A 218 23.99 -21.69 3.89
C GLN A 218 24.18 -21.33 5.36
N ARG A 219 24.69 -22.32 6.10
CA ARG A 219 25.11 -22.13 7.48
C ARG A 219 26.47 -21.45 7.49
N SER A 220 26.54 -20.24 8.04
CA SER A 220 27.82 -19.56 8.27
C SER A 220 28.49 -20.19 9.49
N THR A 221 29.64 -20.83 9.27
CA THR A 221 30.47 -21.38 10.34
C THR A 221 31.72 -20.54 10.53
N SER A 222 32.01 -20.14 11.76
CA SER A 222 33.25 -19.45 12.13
C SER A 222 33.94 -20.20 13.26
N THR A 223 35.23 -20.45 13.11
CA THR A 223 36.06 -21.06 14.14
C THR A 223 37.08 -20.03 14.60
N SER A 224 37.02 -19.65 15.88
CA SER A 224 38.00 -18.77 16.51
C SER A 224 38.57 -19.44 17.75
N GLY A 225 39.82 -19.91 17.62
CA GLY A 225 40.47 -20.74 18.63
C GLY A 225 39.65 -22.00 18.94
N ASN A 226 39.09 -22.03 20.15
CA ASN A 226 38.36 -23.16 20.71
C ASN A 226 36.83 -23.08 20.53
N VAL A 227 36.34 -22.01 19.87
CA VAL A 227 34.91 -21.74 19.66
C VAL A 227 34.55 -22.03 18.21
N ASN A 228 33.54 -22.87 18.02
CA ASN A 228 32.86 -23.13 16.76
C ASN A 228 31.48 -22.49 16.81
N LEU A 229 31.30 -21.42 16.05
CA LEU A 229 30.04 -20.73 15.87
C LEU A 229 29.40 -21.17 14.56
N SER A 230 28.10 -21.41 14.58
CA SER A 230 27.27 -21.74 13.43
C SER A 230 26.01 -20.88 13.48
N THR A 231 25.75 -20.10 12.44
CA THR A 231 24.56 -19.24 12.33
C THR A 231 23.91 -19.41 10.98
N GLN A 232 22.59 -19.51 10.95
CA GLN A 232 21.80 -19.59 9.72
C GLN A 232 20.59 -18.67 9.83
N VAL A 233 20.59 -17.64 8.98
CA VAL A 233 19.42 -16.80 8.70
C VAL A 233 18.78 -17.31 7.42
N GLY A 234 17.47 -17.27 7.33
CA GLY A 234 16.78 -17.66 6.11
C GLY A 234 15.45 -16.96 5.95
N ILE A 235 14.92 -17.02 4.74
CA ILE A 235 13.59 -16.51 4.41
C ILE A 235 12.56 -17.51 4.94
N THR A 236 11.67 -17.08 5.82
CA THR A 236 10.68 -17.97 6.46
C THR A 236 9.41 -18.07 5.63
N ARG A 237 8.93 -16.93 5.11
CA ARG A 237 7.80 -16.84 4.19
C ARG A 237 7.86 -15.56 3.34
N VAL A 238 7.23 -15.59 2.19
CA VAL A 238 7.02 -14.41 1.33
C VAL A 238 5.54 -14.24 1.13
N LEU A 239 5.04 -13.02 1.37
CA LEU A 239 3.65 -12.66 1.15
C LEU A 239 3.54 -11.76 -0.08
N ARG A 240 2.55 -12.05 -0.91
CA ARG A 240 2.04 -11.17 -1.95
C ARG A 240 0.72 -10.62 -1.45
N LEU A 241 0.75 -9.40 -0.94
CA LEU A 241 -0.42 -8.73 -0.36
C LEU A 241 -1.30 -8.12 -1.45
N THR A 242 -0.67 -7.52 -2.46
CA THR A 242 -1.31 -7.11 -3.72
C THR A 242 -0.34 -7.39 -4.88
N ALA A 243 -0.71 -7.04 -6.13
CA ALA A 243 0.24 -7.08 -7.24
C ALA A 243 1.47 -6.18 -7.02
N ASN A 244 1.33 -5.11 -6.22
CA ASN A 244 2.32 -4.05 -6.07
C ASN A 244 2.90 -3.97 -4.66
N HIS A 245 2.53 -4.91 -3.78
CA HIS A 245 2.94 -4.95 -2.38
C HIS A 245 3.33 -6.37 -2.00
N SER A 246 4.61 -6.55 -1.71
CA SER A 246 5.16 -7.81 -1.21
C SER A 246 5.80 -7.62 0.15
N ARG A 247 5.65 -8.59 1.04
CA ARG A 247 6.32 -8.64 2.34
C ARG A 247 7.23 -9.85 2.40
N ILE A 248 8.49 -9.65 2.79
CA ILE A 248 9.48 -10.72 2.91
C ILE A 248 9.77 -10.89 4.40
N TYR A 249 9.59 -12.11 4.91
CA TYR A 249 9.92 -12.47 6.28
C TYR A 249 11.23 -13.25 6.33
N LEU A 250 12.10 -12.84 7.25
CA LEU A 250 13.37 -13.46 7.56
C LEU A 250 13.38 -13.87 9.03
N GLY A 251 14.11 -14.93 9.34
CA GLY A 251 14.26 -15.39 10.71
C GLY A 251 15.53 -16.19 10.91
N VAL A 252 15.95 -16.30 12.16
CA VAL A 252 17.06 -17.17 12.56
C VAL A 252 16.56 -18.61 12.56
N GLN A 253 17.05 -19.42 11.63
CA GLN A 253 16.68 -20.83 11.55
C GLN A 253 17.43 -21.66 12.60
N GLN A 254 18.72 -21.39 12.76
CA GLN A 254 19.57 -22.10 13.71
C GLN A 254 20.77 -21.25 14.12
N LEU A 255 21.12 -21.30 15.40
CA LEU A 255 22.33 -20.73 15.97
C LEU A 255 22.93 -21.74 16.95
N ASP A 256 24.17 -22.16 16.72
CA ASP A 256 24.91 -23.03 17.62
C ASP A 256 26.27 -22.38 17.95
N SER A 257 26.61 -22.29 19.23
CA SER A 257 27.93 -21.92 19.70
C SER A 257 28.48 -23.07 20.53
N ALA A 258 29.52 -23.72 20.03
CA ALA A 258 30.17 -24.84 20.69
C ALA A 258 31.61 -24.47 21.03
N ALA A 259 31.98 -24.55 22.31
CA ALA A 259 33.35 -24.36 22.75
C ALA A 259 33.92 -25.65 23.32
N THR A 260 35.13 -26.00 22.91
CA THR A 260 35.85 -27.18 23.39
C THR A 260 37.14 -26.73 24.07
N GLU A 261 37.39 -27.18 25.29
CA GLU A 261 38.63 -26.84 25.98
C GLU A 261 39.86 -27.47 25.29
N SER A 262 41.06 -26.90 25.49
CA SER A 262 42.29 -27.26 24.79
C SER A 262 42.71 -28.74 24.87
N THR A 263 42.26 -29.46 25.91
CA THR A 263 42.51 -30.89 26.10
C THR A 263 41.42 -31.80 25.50
N GLY A 264 40.36 -31.23 24.94
CA GLY A 264 39.22 -31.96 24.34
C GLY A 264 38.23 -32.56 25.34
N ARG A 265 38.50 -32.45 26.66
CA ARG A 265 37.75 -33.16 27.72
C ARG A 265 36.43 -32.50 28.13
N VAL A 266 36.27 -31.20 27.88
CA VAL A 266 35.07 -30.45 28.26
C VAL A 266 34.55 -29.69 27.04
N ARG A 267 33.30 -29.95 26.67
CA ARG A 267 32.59 -29.29 25.58
C ARG A 267 31.31 -28.64 26.10
N ARG A 268 31.12 -27.37 25.77
CA ARG A 268 29.88 -26.63 26.03
C ARG A 268 29.22 -26.27 24.71
N VAL A 269 27.91 -26.48 24.61
CA VAL A 269 27.12 -26.13 23.43
C VAL A 269 25.94 -25.29 23.88
N VAL A 270 25.81 -24.11 23.28
CA VAL A 270 24.64 -23.25 23.39
C VAL A 270 23.95 -23.26 22.04
N THR A 271 22.67 -23.61 22.03
CA THR A 271 21.84 -23.65 20.83
C THR A 271 20.69 -22.66 20.96
N ALA A 272 20.34 -21.99 19.87
CA ALA A 272 19.18 -21.13 19.79
C ALA A 272 18.48 -21.26 18.43
N SER A 273 17.20 -20.99 18.45
CA SER A 273 16.35 -20.89 17.26
C SER A 273 15.46 -19.65 17.39
N GLY A 274 15.08 -19.08 16.24
CA GLY A 274 14.11 -17.99 16.19
C GLY A 274 12.75 -18.39 16.77
N THR A 275 12.06 -17.41 17.33
CA THR A 275 10.63 -17.47 17.67
C THR A 275 9.79 -16.94 16.52
N ASP A 276 8.48 -17.15 16.57
CA ASP A 276 7.55 -16.46 15.64
C ASP A 276 7.54 -14.93 15.85
N THR A 277 7.94 -14.47 17.05
CA THR A 277 8.11 -13.04 17.39
C THR A 277 9.47 -12.47 16.96
N GLY A 278 10.50 -13.30 16.80
CA GLY A 278 11.84 -12.93 16.32
C GLY A 278 11.99 -12.92 14.80
N GLN A 279 10.87 -12.81 14.06
CA GLN A 279 10.87 -12.66 12.61
C GLN A 279 11.05 -11.19 12.23
N TRP A 280 12.10 -10.90 11.46
CA TRP A 280 12.27 -9.61 10.81
C TRP A 280 11.52 -9.62 9.49
N TRP A 281 10.88 -8.51 9.13
CA TRP A 281 10.24 -8.38 7.83
C TRP A 281 10.48 -6.99 7.26
N PHE A 282 10.41 -6.92 5.93
CA PHE A 282 10.32 -5.67 5.21
C PHE A 282 9.32 -5.78 4.06
N ASP A 283 8.72 -4.65 3.75
CA ASP A 283 7.81 -4.45 2.64
C ASP A 283 8.50 -3.81 1.46
N ILE A 284 8.08 -4.24 0.29
CA ILE A 284 8.34 -3.55 -0.97
C ILE A 284 6.98 -3.16 -1.52
N VAL A 285 6.73 -1.85 -1.53
CA VAL A 285 5.46 -1.29 -1.97
C VAL A 285 5.72 -0.35 -3.12
N GLN A 286 5.00 -0.54 -4.22
CA GLN A 286 4.79 0.54 -5.18
C GLN A 286 3.42 1.15 -4.88
N PRO A 287 3.36 2.36 -4.29
CA PRO A 287 2.09 3.00 -3.97
C PRO A 287 1.21 3.10 -5.21
N SER A 288 0.01 2.56 -5.13
CA SER A 288 -0.98 2.76 -6.17
C SER A 288 -1.48 4.20 -6.11
N LEU A 289 -1.61 4.82 -7.27
CA LEU A 289 -2.25 6.14 -7.38
C LEU A 289 -3.78 6.00 -7.44
N LEU A 290 -4.28 4.77 -7.50
CA LEU A 290 -5.70 4.48 -7.51
C LEU A 290 -6.24 4.19 -6.10
N GLU A 291 -5.54 4.56 -5.02
CA GLU A 291 -6.00 4.31 -3.63
C GLU A 291 -6.98 5.36 -3.09
N ALA A 292 -7.23 6.43 -3.85
CA ALA A 292 -8.09 7.54 -3.45
C ALA A 292 -9.13 7.87 -4.51
N THR A 293 -10.30 8.33 -4.09
CA THR A 293 -11.33 8.96 -4.92
C THR A 293 -10.74 10.10 -5.73
N VAL A 294 -10.00 10.97 -5.06
CA VAL A 294 -9.22 12.05 -5.67
C VAL A 294 -7.85 12.10 -5.01
N GLN A 295 -6.81 12.21 -5.82
CA GLN A 295 -5.45 12.44 -5.40
C GLN A 295 -4.87 13.63 -6.18
N THR A 296 -4.52 14.69 -5.46
CA THR A 296 -3.95 15.89 -6.08
C THR A 296 -2.53 16.16 -5.63
N ASP A 297 -1.70 16.74 -6.50
CA ASP A 297 -0.45 17.32 -6.02
C ASP A 297 -0.77 18.66 -5.37
N TYR A 298 -1.30 19.62 -6.13
CA TYR A 298 -1.66 20.97 -5.70
C TYR A 298 -3.17 21.14 -5.46
N GLN A 299 -3.53 21.85 -4.38
CA GLN A 299 -4.92 22.24 -4.10
C GLN A 299 -5.27 23.58 -4.77
N THR A 300 -4.79 23.77 -6.00
CA THR A 300 -5.04 24.93 -6.85
C THR A 300 -5.22 24.44 -8.27
N SER A 301 -5.95 25.19 -9.09
CA SER A 301 -5.98 24.99 -10.53
C SER A 301 -4.62 25.29 -11.14
N GLN A 302 -4.43 24.86 -12.38
CA GLN A 302 -3.24 25.15 -13.17
C GLN A 302 -3.02 26.67 -13.34
N ALA A 303 -4.09 27.45 -13.39
CA ALA A 303 -4.04 28.91 -13.47
C ALA A 303 -3.68 29.58 -12.11
N GLY A 304 -3.48 28.80 -11.05
CA GLY A 304 -3.16 29.28 -9.70
C GLY A 304 -4.38 29.65 -8.85
N GLY A 305 -5.59 29.41 -9.33
CA GLY A 305 -6.82 29.66 -8.57
C GLY A 305 -7.00 28.61 -7.47
N ILE A 306 -7.31 29.04 -6.23
CA ILE A 306 -7.62 28.09 -5.15
C ILE A 306 -9.01 27.53 -5.38
N ILE A 307 -9.11 26.21 -5.40
CA ILE A 307 -10.39 25.51 -5.54
C ILE A 307 -10.82 24.99 -4.17
N TYR A 308 -11.92 25.56 -3.68
CA TYR A 308 -12.48 25.27 -2.37
C TYR A 308 -13.45 24.10 -2.40
N PHE A 309 -13.47 23.31 -1.34
CA PHE A 309 -14.58 22.41 -1.04
C PHE A 309 -15.79 23.23 -0.57
N THR A 310 -16.96 22.84 -1.08
CA THR A 310 -18.23 23.56 -0.88
C THR A 310 -19.39 22.61 -0.54
N SER A 311 -20.59 23.15 -0.36
CA SER A 311 -21.85 22.40 -0.26
C SER A 311 -22.09 21.44 -1.43
N ARG A 312 -21.53 21.73 -2.61
CA ARG A 312 -21.61 20.90 -3.83
C ARG A 312 -20.47 19.86 -3.91
N THR A 313 -19.74 19.63 -2.81
CA THR A 313 -18.67 18.64 -2.72
C THR A 313 -19.11 17.46 -1.85
N ASN A 314 -19.33 16.30 -2.48
CA ASN A 314 -19.58 15.03 -1.83
C ASN A 314 -18.56 14.00 -2.31
N PHE A 315 -17.64 13.60 -1.45
CA PHE A 315 -16.64 12.57 -1.74
C PHE A 315 -16.85 11.36 -0.84
N GLN A 316 -17.04 10.20 -1.45
CA GLN A 316 -17.15 8.93 -0.76
C GLN A 316 -15.92 8.08 -1.03
N GLY A 317 -15.17 7.72 0.00
CA GLY A 317 -13.89 7.03 -0.09
C GLY A 317 -12.67 7.96 0.07
N PRO A 318 -11.45 7.40 0.07
CA PRO A 318 -10.27 8.14 0.49
C PRO A 318 -9.98 9.38 -0.38
N LEU A 319 -9.57 10.48 0.23
CA LEU A 319 -9.18 11.72 -0.44
C LEU A 319 -7.75 12.07 -0.03
N LYS A 320 -6.89 12.35 -1.00
CA LYS A 320 -5.50 12.72 -0.76
C LYS A 320 -5.10 14.00 -1.49
N THR A 321 -4.32 14.84 -0.82
CA THR A 321 -3.57 15.92 -1.49
C THR A 321 -2.14 15.94 -0.96
N ASN A 322 -1.17 16.21 -1.83
CA ASN A 322 0.17 16.51 -1.36
C ASN A 322 0.27 17.94 -0.80
N ASP A 323 -0.66 18.84 -1.13
CA ASP A 323 -0.75 20.23 -0.62
C ASP A 323 -1.51 20.27 0.72
N VAL A 324 -2.14 21.40 1.05
CA VAL A 324 -3.15 21.55 2.10
C VAL A 324 -4.52 21.74 1.49
N PHE A 325 -5.56 21.19 2.13
CA PHE A 325 -6.94 21.33 1.68
C PHE A 325 -7.46 22.77 1.81
N ALA A 326 -8.46 23.12 1.00
CA ALA A 326 -9.10 24.43 0.99
C ALA A 326 -10.61 24.31 1.18
N PHE A 327 -11.17 25.06 2.13
CA PHE A 327 -12.60 25.03 2.49
C PHE A 327 -13.24 26.41 2.37
N ASN A 328 -14.47 26.46 1.86
CA ASN A 328 -15.25 27.69 1.82
C ASN A 328 -16.04 27.88 3.12
N SER A 329 -16.00 29.08 3.72
CA SER A 329 -16.79 29.44 4.90
C SER A 329 -18.09 30.19 4.59
N SER A 330 -18.30 30.56 3.32
CA SER A 330 -19.46 31.36 2.91
C SER A 330 -20.77 30.60 3.18
N THR A 331 -21.71 31.27 3.85
CA THR A 331 -23.04 30.72 4.16
C THR A 331 -23.71 30.12 2.93
N GLY A 332 -24.22 28.89 3.05
CA GLY A 332 -24.86 28.14 1.95
C GLY A 332 -23.89 27.34 1.08
N ASN A 333 -22.57 27.54 1.25
CA ASN A 333 -21.51 26.83 0.53
C ASN A 333 -20.45 26.23 1.46
N ASN A 334 -20.76 26.06 2.76
CA ASN A 334 -19.81 25.77 3.82
C ASN A 334 -19.93 24.35 4.42
N ASN A 335 -20.62 23.44 3.75
CA ASN A 335 -20.95 22.11 4.25
C ASN A 335 -20.56 20.96 3.28
N PRO A 336 -19.26 20.80 2.97
CA PRO A 336 -18.79 19.65 2.19
C PRO A 336 -18.91 18.34 2.99
N SER A 337 -19.03 17.21 2.29
CA SER A 337 -19.09 15.87 2.90
C SER A 337 -17.99 14.95 2.39
N PHE A 338 -17.39 14.22 3.34
CA PHE A 338 -16.36 13.22 3.09
C PHE A 338 -16.71 11.93 3.82
N SER A 339 -16.57 10.78 3.17
CA SER A 339 -16.49 9.47 3.82
C SER A 339 -15.19 8.79 3.40
N GLY A 340 -14.62 7.91 4.22
CA GLY A 340 -13.27 7.37 3.97
C GLY A 340 -12.11 8.28 4.37
N LYS A 341 -10.86 7.81 4.22
CA LYS A 341 -9.67 8.48 4.78
C LYS A 341 -9.40 9.83 4.12
N LEU A 342 -9.33 10.91 4.89
CA LEU A 342 -8.95 12.25 4.42
C LEU A 342 -7.47 12.51 4.77
N THR A 343 -6.61 12.76 3.79
CA THR A 343 -5.17 12.91 4.03
C THR A 343 -4.54 14.07 3.25
N SER A 344 -3.76 14.92 3.93
CA SER A 344 -2.95 15.97 3.27
C SER A 344 -1.49 15.91 3.71
N ALA A 345 -0.53 16.09 2.79
CA ALA A 345 0.88 16.13 3.16
C ALA A 345 1.37 17.53 3.61
N GLY A 346 0.68 18.61 3.22
CA GLY A 346 1.10 19.97 3.60
C GLY A 346 2.41 20.42 2.95
N CYS A 347 2.71 19.91 1.75
CA CYS A 347 3.90 20.24 1.00
C CYS A 347 3.69 21.47 0.11
N ILE A 348 3.73 22.68 0.70
CA ILE A 348 3.39 23.90 -0.06
C ILE A 348 4.59 24.61 -0.71
N ASP A 349 5.80 24.43 -0.16
CA ASP A 349 7.02 25.14 -0.61
C ASP A 349 7.87 24.28 -1.59
N ARG A 350 7.22 23.57 -2.51
CA ARG A 350 7.88 22.55 -3.35
C ARG A 350 8.19 23.00 -4.77
N ILE A 351 9.33 22.55 -5.30
CA ILE A 351 9.72 22.70 -6.72
C ILE A 351 8.93 21.69 -7.57
N GLU A 352 8.64 21.99 -8.85
CA GLU A 352 7.77 21.19 -9.75
C GLU A 352 8.16 19.71 -9.95
N ASN A 353 9.30 19.25 -9.43
CA ASN A 353 9.80 17.87 -9.47
C ASN A 353 10.01 17.28 -8.07
N ALA A 354 9.25 17.74 -7.08
CA ALA A 354 9.49 17.36 -5.71
C ALA A 354 9.29 15.85 -5.46
N THR A 355 10.25 15.26 -4.77
CA THR A 355 10.07 14.00 -4.03
C THR A 355 9.78 14.32 -2.58
N GLU A 356 9.39 13.31 -1.79
CA GLU A 356 9.26 13.41 -0.33
C GLU A 356 10.50 14.04 0.32
N ILE A 357 11.70 13.81 -0.25
CA ILE A 357 13.00 14.33 0.23
C ILE A 357 13.13 15.85 0.03
N THR A 358 12.42 16.44 -0.91
CA THR A 358 12.52 17.87 -1.27
C THR A 358 11.36 18.72 -0.77
N CYS A 359 10.34 18.10 -0.18
CA CYS A 359 9.26 18.82 0.49
C CYS A 359 9.52 18.86 1.99
N THR A 360 9.46 20.05 2.59
CA THR A 360 9.29 20.18 4.04
C THR A 360 7.82 20.04 4.40
N ARG A 361 7.46 18.93 5.04
CA ARG A 361 6.08 18.62 5.47
C ARG A 361 5.61 19.66 6.50
N GLN A 362 4.64 20.50 6.12
CA GLN A 362 4.04 21.49 7.01
C GLN A 362 2.51 21.37 7.01
N PRO A 363 1.95 20.58 7.95
CA PRO A 363 0.50 20.44 8.10
C PRO A 363 -0.19 21.80 8.20
N GLY A 364 -1.30 21.95 7.47
CA GLY A 364 -2.04 23.20 7.44
C GLY A 364 -3.36 23.08 6.68
N VAL A 365 -4.04 24.22 6.54
CA VAL A 365 -5.32 24.31 5.86
C VAL A 365 -5.56 25.73 5.32
N ARG A 366 -6.33 25.85 4.23
CA ARG A 366 -6.88 27.11 3.75
C ARG A 366 -8.38 27.15 4.08
N VAL A 367 -8.82 28.23 4.71
CA VAL A 367 -10.26 28.51 4.89
C VAL A 367 -10.51 29.87 4.29
N ALA A 368 -11.46 29.98 3.36
CA ALA A 368 -11.82 31.25 2.75
C ALA A 368 -12.40 32.17 3.83
N THR A 369 -11.63 33.14 4.31
CA THR A 369 -12.09 34.25 5.16
C THR A 369 -11.92 35.56 4.39
N THR A 370 -12.39 36.69 4.93
CA THR A 370 -12.15 38.00 4.30
C THR A 370 -10.66 38.31 4.27
N GLY A 371 -10.02 38.27 3.09
CA GLY A 371 -8.59 38.56 2.90
C GLY A 371 -7.92 37.67 1.84
N THR A 372 -6.62 37.87 1.63
CA THR A 372 -5.82 37.04 0.71
C THR A 372 -5.69 35.62 1.29
N PRO A 373 -6.04 34.57 0.54
CA PRO A 373 -6.11 33.21 1.06
C PRO A 373 -4.72 32.60 1.25
N THR A 374 -4.13 32.82 2.42
CA THR A 374 -2.88 32.17 2.84
C THR A 374 -3.18 30.92 3.68
N PRO A 375 -2.40 29.84 3.53
CA PRO A 375 -2.58 28.66 4.35
C PRO A 375 -2.19 28.96 5.80
N ASN A 376 -3.08 28.62 6.74
CA ASN A 376 -2.72 28.63 8.16
C ASN A 376 -1.86 27.39 8.45
N ARG A 377 -0.71 27.60 9.08
CA ARG A 377 0.29 26.57 9.43
C ARG A 377 0.68 26.58 10.91
N ASN A 378 0.02 27.40 11.72
CA ASN A 378 0.40 27.62 13.12
C ASN A 378 -0.15 26.50 14.02
N PHE A 379 0.29 25.26 13.75
CA PHE A 379 -0.12 24.06 14.48
C PHE A 379 1.12 23.34 15.02
N SER A 380 1.13 23.04 16.32
CA SER A 380 2.25 22.41 17.03
C SER A 380 1.86 21.05 17.62
N GLY A 381 2.86 20.29 18.06
CA GLY A 381 2.67 18.95 18.63
C GLY A 381 2.85 17.81 17.63
N THR A 382 2.32 16.64 17.99
CA THR A 382 2.34 15.44 17.15
C THR A 382 1.44 15.62 15.91
N ASP A 383 1.59 14.74 14.93
CA ASP A 383 0.78 14.76 13.70
C ASP A 383 -0.74 14.64 13.99
N THR A 384 -1.10 13.81 14.98
CA THR A 384 -2.47 13.71 15.49
C THR A 384 -2.94 15.01 16.12
N ALA A 385 -2.14 15.62 17.00
CA ALA A 385 -2.49 16.88 17.67
C ALA A 385 -2.67 18.03 16.66
N LYS A 386 -1.80 18.11 15.65
CA LYS A 386 -1.92 19.06 14.54
C LYS A 386 -3.19 18.83 13.75
N SER A 387 -3.51 17.57 13.42
CA SER A 387 -4.72 17.22 12.67
C SER A 387 -6.00 17.60 13.42
N THR A 388 -6.08 17.32 14.72
CA THR A 388 -7.19 17.76 15.58
C THR A 388 -7.29 19.28 15.65
N ALA A 389 -6.16 19.99 15.80
CA ALA A 389 -6.15 21.46 15.85
C ALA A 389 -6.62 22.08 14.52
N ILE A 390 -6.26 21.48 13.38
CA ILE A 390 -6.74 21.88 12.06
C ILE A 390 -8.26 21.69 11.93
N GLN A 391 -8.80 20.55 12.38
CA GLN A 391 -10.26 20.32 12.37
C GLN A 391 -11.00 21.38 13.19
N ASN A 392 -10.51 21.67 14.40
CA ASN A 392 -11.07 22.72 15.25
C ASN A 392 -10.99 24.10 14.59
N TYR A 393 -9.87 24.41 13.92
CA TYR A 393 -9.72 25.65 13.18
C TYR A 393 -10.75 25.77 12.04
N ILE A 394 -10.98 24.70 11.26
CA ILE A 394 -11.99 24.68 10.19
C ILE A 394 -13.39 24.98 10.76
N ALA A 395 -13.78 24.27 11.84
CA ALA A 395 -15.07 24.44 12.48
C ALA A 395 -15.26 25.86 13.06
N ASN A 396 -14.24 26.38 13.75
CA ASN A 396 -14.27 27.72 14.34
C ASN A 396 -14.34 28.85 13.30
N ASN A 397 -13.98 28.57 12.05
CA ASN A 397 -14.10 29.51 10.93
C ASN A 397 -15.37 29.27 10.11
N GLY A 398 -16.42 28.68 10.69
CA GLY A 398 -17.76 28.63 10.11
C GLY A 398 -17.95 27.57 9.01
N VAL A 399 -17.04 26.62 8.86
CA VAL A 399 -17.18 25.49 7.94
C VAL A 399 -17.75 24.29 8.68
N ASN A 400 -18.90 23.78 8.24
CA ASN A 400 -19.56 22.61 8.81
C ASN A 400 -19.26 21.36 7.97
N VAL A 401 -18.05 20.82 8.10
CA VAL A 401 -17.62 19.63 7.35
C VAL A 401 -18.31 18.39 7.91
N ASN A 402 -19.00 17.63 7.06
CA ASN A 402 -19.50 16.31 7.42
C ASN A 402 -18.41 15.24 7.17
N TYR A 403 -17.77 14.81 8.26
CA TYR A 403 -16.74 13.77 8.25
C TYR A 403 -17.28 12.33 8.26
N ASN A 404 -18.59 12.09 8.42
CA ASN A 404 -19.18 10.73 8.46
C ASN A 404 -18.41 9.73 9.37
N GLY A 405 -17.90 10.19 10.52
CA GLY A 405 -17.17 9.35 11.49
C GLY A 405 -15.69 9.08 11.16
N ILE A 406 -15.10 9.74 10.16
CA ILE A 406 -13.67 9.60 9.83
C ILE A 406 -12.82 10.53 10.70
N THR A 407 -11.56 10.13 10.91
CA THR A 407 -10.52 10.99 11.51
C THR A 407 -9.56 11.46 10.41
N PRO A 408 -9.62 12.72 9.98
CA PRO A 408 -8.66 13.29 9.04
C PRO A 408 -7.22 13.28 9.53
N ASN A 409 -6.28 13.03 8.61
CA ASN A 409 -4.84 13.16 8.83
C ASN A 409 -4.28 14.29 7.96
N PHE A 410 -3.97 15.44 8.56
CA PHE A 410 -3.41 16.59 7.83
C PHE A 410 -1.88 16.60 7.74
N ALA A 411 -1.23 15.51 8.15
CA ALA A 411 0.22 15.32 8.15
C ALA A 411 0.62 14.02 7.43
N GLY A 412 -0.10 13.66 6.36
CA GLY A 412 0.19 12.48 5.55
C GLY A 412 1.50 12.54 4.78
N GLN A 413 1.84 11.44 4.11
CA GLN A 413 3.04 11.34 3.29
C GLN A 413 2.81 11.85 1.86
N TYR A 414 3.84 12.50 1.32
CA TYR A 414 3.90 12.93 -0.08
C TYR A 414 3.92 11.71 -1.01
N GLN A 415 3.20 11.78 -2.13
CA GLN A 415 3.20 10.72 -3.14
C GLN A 415 3.42 11.28 -4.55
N PRO A 416 4.50 10.90 -5.25
CA PRO A 416 4.84 11.43 -6.56
C PRO A 416 3.98 10.83 -7.67
N PHE A 417 3.84 11.58 -8.77
CA PHE A 417 3.10 11.17 -9.96
C PHE A 417 4.04 10.74 -11.10
N PRO A 418 3.62 9.79 -11.95
CA PRO A 418 4.32 9.49 -13.20
C PRO A 418 4.24 10.69 -14.14
N THR A 419 5.21 10.85 -15.06
CA THR A 419 5.33 12.06 -15.90
C THR A 419 5.30 11.80 -17.41
N ASN A 420 5.24 10.55 -17.88
CA ASN A 420 5.23 10.21 -19.30
C ASN A 420 4.29 9.04 -19.64
N SER A 421 4.00 8.85 -20.94
CA SER A 421 3.12 7.80 -21.47
C SER A 421 3.81 6.77 -22.36
N SER A 422 5.13 6.63 -22.26
CA SER A 422 5.91 5.71 -23.11
C SER A 422 5.42 4.26 -22.99
N ASN A 423 5.01 3.84 -21.79
CA ASN A 423 4.51 2.48 -21.54
C ASN A 423 3.21 2.21 -22.30
N GLN A 424 2.29 3.18 -22.36
CA GLN A 424 1.03 3.02 -23.08
C GLN A 424 1.24 3.08 -24.59
N ALA A 425 2.16 3.91 -25.07
CA ALA A 425 2.55 3.95 -26.48
C ALA A 425 3.14 2.60 -26.93
N ASN A 426 4.04 2.02 -26.12
CA ASN A 426 4.61 0.71 -26.40
C ASN A 426 3.56 -0.39 -26.36
N ALA A 427 2.74 -0.44 -25.30
CA ALA A 427 1.68 -1.44 -25.16
C ALA A 427 0.68 -1.38 -26.33
N ALA A 428 0.29 -0.20 -26.79
CA ALA A 428 -0.57 -0.06 -27.96
C ALA A 428 0.05 -0.67 -29.23
N ASN A 429 1.37 -0.59 -29.36
CA ASN A 429 2.12 -1.17 -30.47
C ASN A 429 2.44 -2.67 -30.29
N GLY A 430 1.98 -3.30 -29.21
CA GLY A 430 2.30 -4.69 -28.91
C GLY A 430 3.73 -4.86 -28.42
N LEU A 431 4.26 -3.83 -27.76
CA LEU A 431 5.57 -3.82 -27.15
C LEU A 431 5.44 -3.68 -25.63
N ASP A 432 6.36 -4.27 -24.90
CA ASP A 432 6.51 -4.02 -23.47
C ASP A 432 7.08 -2.61 -23.23
N GLU A 433 7.17 -2.20 -21.98
CA GLU A 433 7.73 -0.89 -21.62
C GLU A 433 9.22 -0.70 -22.02
N ASN A 434 9.95 -1.75 -22.40
CA ASN A 434 11.31 -1.69 -22.98
C ASN A 434 11.33 -1.62 -24.52
N GLY A 435 10.17 -1.67 -25.18
CA GLY A 435 10.08 -1.75 -26.64
C GLY A 435 10.30 -3.16 -27.19
N GLN A 436 10.27 -4.20 -26.37
CA GLN A 436 10.35 -5.59 -26.82
C GLN A 436 8.96 -6.11 -27.19
N PRO A 437 8.79 -6.99 -28.22
CA PRO A 437 7.49 -7.51 -28.61
C PRO A 437 6.80 -8.28 -27.48
N LEU A 438 5.51 -7.98 -27.24
CA LEU A 438 4.63 -8.78 -26.41
C LEU A 438 4.20 -10.04 -27.16
N ILE A 439 4.07 -11.16 -26.44
CA ILE A 439 3.67 -12.45 -27.03
C ILE A 439 2.16 -12.42 -27.30
N ASN A 440 1.78 -12.39 -28.57
CA ASN A 440 0.38 -12.47 -29.01
C ASN A 440 -0.53 -11.40 -28.38
N GLU A 441 -0.03 -10.22 -28.06
CA GLU A 441 -0.81 -9.13 -27.47
C GLU A 441 -0.52 -7.80 -28.17
N ARG A 442 -1.57 -7.00 -28.40
CA ARG A 442 -1.46 -5.66 -29.01
C ARG A 442 -2.63 -4.78 -28.61
N GLY A 443 -2.42 -3.46 -28.54
CA GLY A 443 -3.48 -2.48 -28.41
C GLY A 443 -3.86 -1.82 -29.74
N LEU A 444 -4.37 -0.60 -29.65
CA LEU A 444 -4.70 0.25 -30.79
C LEU A 444 -3.97 1.57 -30.70
N THR A 445 -3.32 1.98 -31.79
CA THR A 445 -2.81 3.34 -31.94
C THR A 445 -3.73 4.11 -32.88
N LEU A 446 -4.27 5.22 -32.39
CA LEU A 446 -5.04 6.16 -33.19
C LEU A 446 -4.06 7.02 -34.01
N GLY A 447 -4.33 7.15 -35.32
CA GLY A 447 -3.50 7.90 -36.25
C GLY A 447 -3.62 9.42 -36.06
N SER A 448 -3.07 10.18 -37.00
CA SER A 448 -3.15 11.65 -36.97
C SER A 448 -4.53 12.18 -37.37
N THR A 449 -5.32 11.41 -38.11
CA THR A 449 -6.66 11.78 -38.58
C THR A 449 -7.74 11.53 -37.55
N GLU A 450 -7.53 10.57 -36.63
CA GLU A 450 -8.48 10.28 -35.57
C GLU A 450 -8.40 11.33 -34.45
N VAL A 451 -9.49 12.05 -34.23
CA VAL A 451 -9.64 13.07 -33.18
C VAL A 451 -10.29 12.50 -31.91
N GLY A 452 -10.81 11.27 -31.96
CA GLY A 452 -11.49 10.65 -30.83
C GLY A 452 -11.84 9.19 -31.03
N VAL A 453 -12.57 8.64 -30.06
CA VAL A 453 -13.06 7.27 -30.07
C VAL A 453 -14.41 7.18 -29.37
N GLN A 454 -15.35 6.47 -29.98
CA GLN A 454 -16.57 6.04 -29.32
C GLN A 454 -16.43 4.58 -28.88
N LEU A 455 -16.76 4.33 -27.62
CA LEU A 455 -16.83 3.01 -27.00
C LEU A 455 -18.29 2.67 -26.71
N TYR A 456 -18.71 1.44 -26.99
CA TYR A 456 -20.03 0.95 -26.62
C TYR A 456 -20.07 -0.58 -26.59
N VAL A 457 -21.05 -1.12 -25.87
CA VAL A 457 -21.34 -2.56 -25.86
C VAL A 457 -22.43 -2.86 -26.88
N GLY A 458 -22.25 -3.92 -27.66
CA GLY A 458 -23.26 -4.34 -28.63
C GLY A 458 -23.23 -5.81 -28.99
N ASP A 459 -24.24 -6.22 -29.76
CA ASP A 459 -24.36 -7.58 -30.31
C ASP A 459 -23.42 -7.80 -31.51
N ALA A 460 -23.54 -8.95 -32.18
CA ALA A 460 -22.76 -9.27 -33.37
C ALA A 460 -22.98 -8.32 -34.58
N ASN A 461 -24.06 -7.54 -34.58
CA ASN A 461 -24.41 -6.58 -35.63
C ASN A 461 -24.03 -5.14 -35.28
N GLY A 462 -23.61 -4.89 -34.03
CA GLY A 462 -23.30 -3.56 -33.52
C GLY A 462 -24.51 -2.83 -32.94
N ASN A 463 -25.62 -3.53 -32.71
CA ASN A 463 -26.75 -2.95 -32.00
C ASN A 463 -26.39 -2.74 -30.54
N GLN A 464 -26.54 -1.52 -30.04
CA GLN A 464 -26.22 -1.15 -28.67
C GLN A 464 -27.19 -1.79 -27.68
N VAL A 465 -26.72 -2.06 -26.47
CA VAL A 465 -27.58 -2.51 -25.37
C VAL A 465 -28.58 -1.41 -24.97
N THR A 466 -29.81 -1.82 -24.66
CA THR A 466 -30.92 -0.89 -24.36
C THR A 466 -31.64 -1.18 -23.06
N GLN A 467 -31.44 -2.36 -22.46
CA GLN A 467 -32.12 -2.78 -21.24
C GLN A 467 -31.17 -2.78 -20.03
N TYR A 468 -31.61 -2.14 -18.96
CA TYR A 468 -30.91 -2.10 -17.67
C TYR A 468 -31.71 -2.87 -16.61
N ASP A 469 -31.04 -3.77 -15.90
CA ASP A 469 -31.57 -4.44 -14.71
C ASP A 469 -31.20 -3.61 -13.47
N ALA A 470 -32.17 -2.86 -12.96
CA ALA A 470 -31.96 -1.99 -11.80
C ALA A 470 -31.70 -2.77 -10.50
N ASN A 471 -32.23 -3.99 -10.37
CA ASN A 471 -32.05 -4.83 -9.18
C ASN A 471 -30.64 -5.41 -9.15
N GLN A 472 -30.13 -5.84 -10.31
CA GLN A 472 -28.77 -6.37 -10.44
C GLN A 472 -27.73 -5.28 -10.72
N ARG A 473 -28.18 -4.03 -10.93
CA ARG A 473 -27.36 -2.87 -11.28
C ARG A 473 -26.42 -3.18 -12.45
N LYS A 474 -26.97 -3.74 -13.53
CA LYS A 474 -26.20 -4.11 -14.73
C LYS A 474 -27.03 -3.99 -15.99
N TRP A 475 -26.36 -3.74 -17.10
CA TRP A 475 -26.95 -3.82 -18.43
C TRP A 475 -27.12 -5.26 -18.87
N VAL A 476 -28.21 -5.55 -19.57
CA VAL A 476 -28.48 -6.87 -20.12
C VAL A 476 -27.69 -6.99 -21.42
N GLU A 477 -26.54 -7.64 -21.35
CA GLU A 477 -25.68 -7.88 -22.51
C GLU A 477 -26.22 -9.01 -23.41
N PRO A 478 -26.04 -8.92 -24.73
CA PRO A 478 -26.38 -9.99 -25.66
C PRO A 478 -25.39 -11.17 -25.52
N SER A 479 -25.74 -12.33 -26.08
CA SER A 479 -24.85 -13.49 -26.14
C SER A 479 -24.66 -13.92 -27.60
N PRO A 480 -23.47 -13.74 -28.20
CA PRO A 480 -22.27 -13.10 -27.63
C PRO A 480 -22.37 -11.57 -27.55
N ALA A 481 -21.68 -10.98 -26.57
CA ALA A 481 -21.46 -9.54 -26.46
C ALA A 481 -20.07 -9.14 -26.97
N TYR A 482 -19.99 -7.94 -27.54
CA TYR A 482 -18.74 -7.36 -28.01
C TYR A 482 -18.53 -5.96 -27.45
N GLN A 483 -17.27 -5.66 -27.14
CA GLN A 483 -16.81 -4.30 -26.92
C GLN A 483 -16.49 -3.66 -28.28
N TYR A 484 -17.24 -2.63 -28.66
CA TYR A 484 -16.97 -1.87 -29.88
C TYR A 484 -16.04 -0.69 -29.61
N ILE A 485 -15.15 -0.44 -30.56
CA ILE A 485 -14.21 0.69 -30.58
C ILE A 485 -14.32 1.33 -31.95
N LYS A 486 -14.88 2.55 -32.00
CA LYS A 486 -15.17 3.27 -33.24
C LYS A 486 -14.41 4.60 -33.26
N PRO A 487 -13.27 4.68 -33.96
CA PRO A 487 -12.52 5.93 -34.07
C PRO A 487 -13.35 7.03 -34.75
N ALA A 488 -13.20 8.26 -34.26
CA ALA A 488 -13.79 9.47 -34.83
C ALA A 488 -12.70 10.27 -35.57
N THR A 489 -12.97 10.69 -36.80
CA THR A 489 -12.07 11.49 -37.65
C THR A 489 -12.44 12.97 -37.68
N GLY A 490 -13.62 13.33 -37.20
CA GLY A 490 -14.04 14.72 -37.09
C GLY A 490 -15.09 14.92 -36.02
N VAL A 491 -15.13 16.14 -35.47
CA VAL A 491 -16.16 16.61 -34.53
C VAL A 491 -16.60 18.00 -34.95
N SER A 492 -17.91 18.23 -35.00
CA SER A 492 -18.52 19.53 -35.28
C SER A 492 -19.62 19.78 -34.28
N CYS A 493 -19.58 20.87 -33.52
CA CYS A 493 -20.57 21.18 -32.49
C CYS A 493 -21.39 22.42 -32.88
N ASN A 494 -22.72 22.31 -32.87
CA ASN A 494 -23.62 23.44 -33.13
C ASN A 494 -23.83 24.24 -31.84
N SER A 495 -23.32 25.46 -31.81
CA SER A 495 -23.37 26.36 -30.63
C SER A 495 -22.58 25.87 -29.39
N ASN A 496 -22.30 26.82 -28.49
CA ASN A 496 -21.57 26.56 -27.25
C ASN A 496 -22.45 25.93 -26.15
N PHE A 497 -23.78 25.81 -26.34
CA PHE A 497 -24.69 25.48 -25.24
C PHE A 497 -25.55 24.23 -25.45
N ASP A 498 -25.60 23.66 -26.65
CA ASP A 498 -26.45 22.49 -26.92
C ASP A 498 -25.85 21.20 -26.33
N ILE A 499 -26.52 20.65 -25.32
CA ILE A 499 -26.26 19.31 -24.80
C ILE A 499 -26.45 18.32 -25.95
N ASN A 500 -25.48 17.43 -26.17
CA ASN A 500 -25.43 16.55 -27.34
C ASN A 500 -25.36 17.29 -28.70
N GLY A 501 -25.00 18.57 -28.73
CA GLY A 501 -24.89 19.38 -29.96
C GLY A 501 -23.70 19.04 -30.86
N CYS A 502 -22.88 18.04 -30.51
CA CYS A 502 -21.76 17.62 -31.34
C CYS A 502 -22.15 16.47 -32.27
N THR A 503 -21.89 16.67 -33.56
CA THR A 503 -21.91 15.64 -34.60
C THR A 503 -20.51 15.08 -34.79
N TYR A 504 -20.39 13.75 -34.83
CA TYR A 504 -19.11 13.05 -35.00
C TYR A 504 -19.06 12.37 -36.36
N THR A 505 -17.97 12.62 -37.08
CA THR A 505 -17.61 11.86 -38.27
C THR A 505 -16.72 10.70 -37.85
N TYR A 506 -17.12 9.47 -38.18
CA TYR A 506 -16.39 8.27 -37.78
C TYR A 506 -15.49 7.77 -38.89
N SER A 507 -14.39 7.11 -38.50
CA SER A 507 -13.56 6.35 -39.42
C SER A 507 -14.39 5.25 -40.09
N ASN A 508 -14.02 4.93 -41.33
CA ASN A 508 -14.57 3.76 -42.03
C ASN A 508 -14.14 2.45 -41.36
N THR A 509 -13.13 2.46 -40.50
CA THR A 509 -12.70 1.28 -39.75
C THR A 509 -13.39 1.24 -38.40
N THR A 510 -14.09 0.15 -38.10
CA THR A 510 -14.64 -0.15 -36.78
C THR A 510 -13.99 -1.41 -36.23
N TYR A 511 -13.69 -1.42 -34.94
CA TYR A 511 -13.15 -2.58 -34.25
C TYR A 511 -14.17 -3.14 -33.26
N ARG A 512 -14.08 -4.44 -33.00
CA ARG A 512 -14.77 -5.08 -31.88
C ARG A 512 -13.90 -6.13 -31.21
N VAL A 513 -14.12 -6.34 -29.92
CA VAL A 513 -13.38 -7.28 -29.08
C VAL A 513 -14.37 -8.19 -28.35
N ASP A 514 -14.12 -9.50 -28.35
CA ASP A 514 -14.90 -10.48 -27.60
C ASP A 514 -14.37 -10.72 -26.17
N ALA A 515 -15.08 -11.53 -25.39
CA ALA A 515 -14.68 -11.88 -24.02
C ALA A 515 -13.33 -12.61 -23.91
N ASN A 516 -12.88 -13.24 -25.00
CA ASN A 516 -11.58 -13.90 -25.09
C ASN A 516 -10.47 -12.98 -25.61
N LYS A 517 -10.74 -11.66 -25.66
CA LYS A 517 -9.85 -10.61 -26.17
C LYS A 517 -9.49 -10.77 -27.66
N ASN A 518 -10.23 -11.57 -28.42
CA ASN A 518 -10.04 -11.62 -29.88
C ASN A 518 -10.54 -10.33 -30.49
N MET A 519 -9.69 -9.69 -31.27
CA MET A 519 -10.03 -8.44 -31.94
C MET A 519 -10.39 -8.70 -33.41
N GLN A 520 -11.43 -8.02 -33.87
CA GLN A 520 -11.83 -8.01 -35.27
C GLN A 520 -11.98 -6.57 -35.75
N GLN A 521 -11.71 -6.34 -37.02
CA GLN A 521 -11.94 -5.07 -37.70
C GLN A 521 -12.91 -5.25 -38.86
N LYS A 522 -13.65 -4.18 -39.16
CA LYS A 522 -14.52 -4.05 -40.32
C LYS A 522 -14.24 -2.70 -40.99
N ILE A 523 -14.01 -2.72 -42.30
CA ILE A 523 -13.79 -1.51 -43.11
C ILE A 523 -15.06 -1.25 -43.95
N GLY A 524 -15.67 -0.09 -43.75
CA GLY A 524 -16.95 0.29 -44.36
C GLY A 524 -18.03 -0.75 -44.07
N ASN A 525 -18.71 -1.19 -45.13
CA ASN A 525 -19.73 -2.25 -45.07
C ASN A 525 -19.16 -3.66 -45.29
N GLY A 526 -17.83 -3.84 -45.24
CA GLY A 526 -17.16 -5.12 -45.45
C GLY A 526 -17.44 -6.17 -44.36
N ALA A 527 -16.81 -7.34 -44.52
CA ALA A 527 -16.87 -8.40 -43.51
C ALA A 527 -15.95 -8.11 -42.30
N TRP A 528 -16.24 -8.73 -41.17
CA TRP A 528 -15.35 -8.74 -40.01
C TRP A 528 -14.14 -9.62 -40.28
N THR A 529 -12.93 -9.06 -40.14
CA THR A 529 -11.67 -9.78 -40.26
C THR A 529 -10.93 -9.76 -38.94
N SER A 530 -10.41 -10.91 -38.50
CA SER A 530 -9.62 -11.00 -37.27
C SER A 530 -8.29 -10.26 -37.40
N ILE A 531 -7.90 -9.57 -36.33
CA ILE A 531 -6.57 -8.99 -36.17
C ILE A 531 -5.70 -10.00 -35.42
N THR A 532 -4.46 -10.16 -35.85
CA THR A 532 -3.49 -11.04 -35.17
C THR A 532 -3.14 -10.50 -33.79
N GLY A 533 -3.14 -11.39 -32.79
CA GLY A 533 -2.91 -11.05 -31.40
C GLY A 533 -4.19 -10.74 -30.62
N LYS A 534 -4.12 -10.86 -29.31
CA LYS A 534 -5.16 -10.51 -28.36
C LYS A 534 -5.12 -9.02 -28.10
N PHE A 535 -6.30 -8.41 -27.97
CA PHE A 535 -6.40 -7.03 -27.55
C PHE A 535 -5.94 -6.91 -26.09
N ASN A 536 -4.91 -6.11 -25.86
CA ASN A 536 -4.34 -5.94 -24.53
C ASN A 536 -5.03 -4.84 -23.70
N GLY A 537 -6.07 -4.19 -24.24
CA GLY A 537 -6.84 -3.16 -23.55
C GLY A 537 -6.34 -1.73 -23.77
N VAL A 538 -5.22 -1.50 -24.46
CA VAL A 538 -4.66 -0.15 -24.60
C VAL A 538 -5.13 0.51 -25.89
N ILE A 539 -5.62 1.75 -25.78
CA ILE A 539 -5.85 2.66 -26.90
C ILE A 539 -4.96 3.87 -26.67
N TYR A 540 -4.06 4.17 -27.61
CA TYR A 540 -3.10 5.25 -27.49
C TYR A 540 -3.25 6.29 -28.60
N LYS A 541 -3.13 7.57 -28.25
CA LYS A 541 -3.03 8.69 -29.19
C LYS A 541 -1.83 9.57 -28.85
N ASN A 542 -0.96 9.83 -29.83
CA ASN A 542 -0.04 10.96 -29.72
C ASN A 542 -0.79 12.26 -30.09
N GLY A 543 -0.95 13.16 -29.13
CA GLY A 543 -1.79 14.35 -29.19
C GLY A 543 -3.02 14.25 -28.27
N GLY A 544 -3.98 15.15 -28.44
CA GLY A 544 -5.26 15.10 -27.73
C GLY A 544 -6.24 14.10 -28.35
N VAL A 545 -7.21 13.64 -27.56
CA VAL A 545 -8.22 12.67 -27.97
C VAL A 545 -9.57 12.96 -27.28
N SER A 546 -10.67 12.85 -28.01
CA SER A 546 -12.01 12.84 -27.41
C SER A 546 -12.50 11.41 -27.15
N ILE A 547 -13.16 11.18 -26.03
CA ILE A 547 -13.80 9.90 -25.70
C ILE A 547 -15.31 10.06 -25.54
N LEU A 548 -16.04 9.09 -26.10
CA LEU A 548 -17.49 9.06 -26.14
C LEU A 548 -18.00 7.67 -25.75
N GLY A 549 -19.05 7.65 -24.96
CA GLY A 549 -19.94 6.51 -24.79
C GLY A 549 -21.10 6.52 -25.78
N PRO A 550 -22.02 5.55 -25.66
CA PRO A 550 -23.33 5.61 -26.31
C PRO A 550 -24.19 6.73 -25.72
N GLY A 551 -25.09 7.31 -26.53
CA GLY A 551 -26.02 8.32 -26.04
C GLY A 551 -27.04 7.76 -25.05
N ARG A 552 -27.48 8.59 -24.10
CA ARG A 552 -28.71 8.35 -23.32
C ARG A 552 -29.85 8.23 -24.34
N GLY A 553 -30.59 7.12 -24.35
CA GLY A 553 -31.63 6.87 -25.38
C GLY A 553 -32.74 7.92 -25.42
N ASN A 554 -33.78 7.70 -26.24
CA ASN A 554 -34.98 8.55 -26.33
C ASN A 554 -35.90 8.39 -25.11
N TYR A 555 -35.41 8.67 -23.90
CA TYR A 555 -36.23 8.75 -22.70
C TYR A 555 -36.49 10.22 -22.36
N THR A 556 -37.69 10.52 -21.89
CA THR A 556 -38.20 11.89 -21.67
C THR A 556 -37.47 12.68 -20.58
N ASP A 557 -36.53 12.06 -19.86
CA ASP A 557 -35.76 12.67 -18.79
C ASP A 557 -34.26 12.50 -19.05
N SER A 558 -33.67 13.45 -19.77
CA SER A 558 -32.23 13.47 -20.09
C SER A 558 -31.32 13.60 -18.87
N ASN A 559 -31.86 13.79 -17.67
CA ASN A 559 -31.10 13.96 -16.42
C ASN A 559 -30.94 12.67 -15.60
N SER A 560 -31.62 11.58 -15.99
CA SER A 560 -31.57 10.32 -15.25
C SER A 560 -30.26 9.56 -15.49
N VAL A 561 -29.46 9.39 -14.43
CA VAL A 561 -28.20 8.60 -14.44
C VAL A 561 -28.41 7.13 -14.81
N VAL A 562 -29.62 6.60 -14.64
CA VAL A 562 -30.00 5.21 -15.02
C VAL A 562 -30.00 5.01 -16.53
N GLN A 563 -30.08 6.10 -17.32
CA GLN A 563 -30.11 6.06 -18.77
C GLN A 563 -28.72 6.08 -19.43
N ALA A 564 -27.65 6.18 -18.64
CA ALA A 564 -26.28 6.15 -19.14
C ALA A 564 -25.93 4.74 -19.64
N ARG A 565 -26.07 4.54 -20.96
CA ARG A 565 -25.72 3.28 -21.63
C ARG A 565 -24.22 2.98 -21.50
N PRO A 566 -23.81 1.70 -21.50
CA PRO A 566 -22.44 1.35 -21.16
C PRO A 566 -21.51 1.58 -22.35
N ALA A 567 -20.46 2.36 -22.09
CA ALA A 567 -19.29 2.47 -22.95
C ALA A 567 -18.43 1.20 -22.91
N LEU A 568 -18.47 0.46 -21.80
CA LEU A 568 -17.59 -0.68 -21.53
C LEU A 568 -18.36 -1.98 -21.22
N ALA A 569 -17.99 -3.08 -21.89
CA ALA A 569 -18.57 -4.41 -21.69
C ALA A 569 -18.10 -5.04 -20.38
N SER A 570 -18.90 -5.97 -19.83
CA SER A 570 -18.69 -6.61 -18.52
C SER A 570 -17.34 -7.29 -18.34
N PHE A 571 -16.77 -7.80 -19.43
CA PHE A 571 -15.48 -8.49 -19.48
C PHE A 571 -14.30 -7.57 -19.87
N SER A 572 -14.58 -6.33 -20.27
CA SER A 572 -13.59 -5.48 -20.94
C SER A 572 -12.81 -4.63 -19.94
N GLY A 573 -11.48 -4.63 -20.06
CA GLY A 573 -10.59 -3.66 -19.43
C GLY A 573 -9.98 -2.78 -20.51
N ILE A 574 -10.13 -1.45 -20.42
CA ILE A 574 -9.56 -0.51 -21.40
C ILE A 574 -8.81 0.62 -20.71
N THR A 575 -7.64 0.98 -21.23
CA THR A 575 -6.94 2.23 -20.93
C THR A 575 -6.84 3.07 -22.19
N LEU A 576 -7.47 4.25 -22.19
CA LEU A 576 -7.25 5.29 -23.19
C LEU A 576 -6.16 6.23 -22.70
N ALA A 577 -5.04 6.27 -23.43
CA ALA A 577 -3.90 7.10 -23.10
C ALA A 577 -3.59 8.12 -24.21
N ALA A 578 -3.26 9.34 -23.80
CA ALA A 578 -2.93 10.44 -24.69
C ALA A 578 -1.75 11.26 -24.16
N THR A 579 -0.96 11.83 -25.07
CA THR A 579 0.09 12.79 -24.68
C THR A 579 -0.46 14.19 -24.41
N GLY A 580 -1.57 14.55 -25.07
CA GLY A 580 -2.31 15.80 -24.86
C GLY A 580 -3.64 15.59 -24.12
N ASP A 581 -4.56 16.54 -24.28
CA ASP A 581 -5.84 16.54 -23.55
C ASP A 581 -6.70 15.32 -23.88
N VAL A 582 -7.36 14.76 -22.86
CA VAL A 582 -8.42 13.77 -23.02
C VAL A 582 -9.76 14.45 -22.75
N THR A 583 -10.58 14.66 -23.78
CA THR A 583 -11.89 15.30 -23.63
C THR A 583 -13.01 14.28 -23.57
N VAL A 584 -13.71 14.23 -22.44
CA VAL A 584 -14.95 13.46 -22.28
C VAL A 584 -16.10 14.22 -22.90
N ARG A 585 -16.86 13.58 -23.79
CA ARG A 585 -17.96 14.22 -24.52
C ARG A 585 -19.35 13.66 -24.19
N SER A 586 -19.43 12.56 -23.44
CA SER A 586 -20.70 11.97 -23.00
C SER A 586 -20.50 11.14 -21.73
N ASP A 587 -21.53 10.43 -21.28
CA ASP A 587 -21.39 9.44 -20.22
C ASP A 587 -20.40 8.35 -20.60
N LEU A 588 -19.70 7.85 -19.58
CA LEU A 588 -18.79 6.72 -19.64
C LEU A 588 -19.21 5.72 -18.56
N ALA A 589 -20.38 5.11 -18.75
CA ALA A 589 -20.88 4.04 -17.88
C ALA A 589 -20.30 2.68 -18.28
N MET A 590 -20.32 1.72 -17.35
CA MET A 590 -19.91 0.34 -17.58
C MET A 590 -21.11 -0.60 -17.48
N SER A 591 -21.02 -1.73 -18.16
CA SER A 591 -22.12 -2.70 -18.25
C SER A 591 -22.47 -3.31 -16.90
N GLN A 592 -21.49 -3.75 -16.11
CA GLN A 592 -21.70 -4.02 -14.68
C GLN A 592 -21.28 -2.78 -13.91
N THR A 593 -22.27 -1.96 -13.52
CA THR A 593 -22.06 -0.69 -12.81
C THR A 593 -21.19 -0.89 -11.56
N PRO A 594 -20.06 -0.20 -11.40
CA PRO A 594 -19.29 -0.29 -10.17
C PRO A 594 -20.17 0.12 -8.98
N CYS A 595 -20.03 -0.58 -7.85
CA CYS A 595 -20.75 -0.20 -6.64
C CYS A 595 -20.06 1.02 -6.01
N ARG A 596 -20.87 1.91 -5.43
CA ARG A 596 -20.36 3.06 -4.68
C ARG A 596 -19.66 2.61 -3.40
N TYR A 597 -18.77 3.44 -2.88
CA TYR A 597 -17.89 3.12 -1.76
C TYR A 597 -18.64 2.65 -0.50
N ASP A 598 -19.72 3.34 -0.14
CA ASP A 598 -20.56 3.09 1.03
C ASP A 598 -21.49 1.87 0.86
N GLU A 599 -21.80 1.51 -0.38
CA GLU A 599 -22.67 0.38 -0.71
C GLU A 599 -21.90 -0.91 -0.99
N TYR A 600 -20.58 -0.84 -1.19
CA TYR A 600 -19.75 -1.93 -1.73
C TYR A 600 -19.92 -3.27 -1.02
N ALA A 601 -20.06 -3.24 0.31
CA ALA A 601 -20.21 -4.44 1.13
C ALA A 601 -21.67 -4.79 1.47
N SER A 602 -22.58 -3.82 1.37
CA SER A 602 -23.98 -3.97 1.81
C SER A 602 -24.90 -4.40 0.67
N VAL A 603 -24.60 -3.98 -0.56
CA VAL A 603 -25.46 -4.27 -1.72
C VAL A 603 -25.27 -5.71 -2.20
N GLN A 604 -26.38 -6.43 -2.36
CA GLN A 604 -26.41 -7.81 -2.84
C GLN A 604 -26.77 -7.82 -4.33
N VAL A 605 -25.77 -8.02 -5.19
CA VAL A 605 -25.90 -8.05 -6.66
C VAL A 605 -25.15 -9.24 -7.25
N THR A 606 -25.54 -9.68 -8.45
CA THR A 606 -24.90 -10.80 -9.15
C THR A 606 -24.35 -10.37 -10.52
N PRO A 607 -23.01 -10.42 -10.74
CA PRO A 607 -21.99 -10.81 -9.77
C PRO A 607 -21.82 -9.77 -8.63
N PRO A 608 -21.29 -10.18 -7.46
CA PRO A 608 -20.96 -9.28 -6.35
C PRO A 608 -20.08 -8.13 -6.80
N CYS A 609 -20.09 -7.01 -6.07
CA CYS A 609 -19.30 -5.83 -6.41
C CYS A 609 -17.82 -6.13 -6.60
N SER A 610 -17.24 -7.01 -5.78
CA SER A 610 -15.84 -7.45 -5.86
C SER A 610 -15.49 -8.23 -7.13
N ASP A 611 -16.48 -8.87 -7.74
CA ASP A 611 -16.24 -9.82 -8.82
C ASP A 611 -16.45 -9.18 -10.20
N ARG A 612 -16.93 -7.94 -10.26
CA ARG A 612 -17.12 -7.17 -11.50
C ARG A 612 -15.77 -6.80 -12.10
N GLN A 613 -15.52 -7.23 -13.34
CA GLN A 613 -14.19 -7.12 -13.97
C GLN A 613 -14.03 -5.91 -14.90
N ASN A 614 -15.14 -5.32 -15.37
CA ASN A 614 -15.04 -4.17 -16.27
C ASN A 614 -14.39 -2.96 -15.60
N VAL A 615 -13.41 -2.38 -16.29
CA VAL A 615 -12.61 -1.23 -15.83
C VAL A 615 -12.18 -0.34 -16.99
N LEU A 616 -12.43 0.97 -16.86
CA LEU A 616 -11.98 2.00 -17.79
C LEU A 616 -10.90 2.84 -17.11
N GLY A 617 -9.81 3.09 -17.82
CA GLY A 617 -8.75 4.02 -17.45
C GLY A 617 -8.62 5.12 -18.50
N MET A 618 -8.44 6.34 -18.06
CA MET A 618 -8.11 7.49 -18.89
C MET A 618 -6.82 8.13 -18.40
N PHE A 619 -5.86 8.31 -19.29
CA PHE A 619 -4.57 8.87 -18.94
C PHE A 619 -4.16 9.98 -19.92
N SER A 620 -3.95 11.18 -19.39
CA SER A 620 -3.24 12.24 -20.09
C SER A 620 -1.87 12.45 -19.44
N SER A 621 -0.79 12.23 -20.20
CA SER A 621 0.56 12.40 -19.66
C SER A 621 1.03 13.85 -19.61
N GLY A 622 0.50 14.72 -20.48
CA GLY A 622 0.93 16.13 -20.58
C GLY A 622 -0.21 17.15 -20.66
N GLY A 623 -1.45 16.69 -20.86
CA GLY A 623 -2.64 17.52 -20.99
C GLY A 623 -3.62 17.35 -19.83
N ASN A 624 -4.77 18.01 -19.97
CA ASN A 624 -5.90 17.95 -19.06
C ASN A 624 -6.78 16.73 -19.33
N VAL A 625 -7.56 16.34 -18.31
CA VAL A 625 -8.77 15.56 -18.53
C VAL A 625 -9.96 16.51 -18.46
N ILE A 626 -10.68 16.69 -19.56
CA ILE A 626 -11.70 17.74 -19.69
C ILE A 626 -13.08 17.11 -19.84
N VAL A 627 -14.02 17.45 -18.97
CA VAL A 627 -15.44 17.22 -19.23
C VAL A 627 -15.91 18.33 -20.16
N GLY A 628 -16.12 17.98 -21.42
CA GLY A 628 -16.44 18.95 -22.47
C GLY A 628 -17.76 19.66 -22.23
N ARG A 629 -17.90 20.87 -22.76
CA ARG A 629 -19.11 21.68 -22.61
C ARG A 629 -20.38 20.99 -23.12
N GLN A 630 -20.30 20.08 -24.09
CA GLN A 630 -21.48 19.42 -24.68
C GLN A 630 -21.92 18.14 -23.96
N THR A 631 -21.26 17.77 -22.85
CA THR A 631 -21.66 16.59 -22.06
C THR A 631 -23.08 16.74 -21.49
N PRO A 632 -23.80 15.64 -21.24
CA PRO A 632 -25.10 15.70 -20.57
C PRO A 632 -25.03 16.29 -19.17
N ASP A 633 -26.10 16.94 -18.73
CA ASP A 633 -26.27 17.30 -17.32
C ASP A 633 -26.31 16.02 -16.45
N ASN A 634 -25.87 16.12 -15.20
CA ASN A 634 -25.67 14.95 -14.34
C ASN A 634 -24.81 13.85 -14.99
N VAL A 635 -23.67 14.22 -15.58
CA VAL A 635 -22.80 13.28 -16.32
C VAL A 635 -22.37 12.10 -15.44
N VAL A 636 -22.38 10.89 -16.00
CA VAL A 636 -21.98 9.65 -15.32
C VAL A 636 -20.62 9.22 -15.83
N LEU A 637 -19.63 9.17 -14.94
CA LEU A 637 -18.25 8.82 -15.24
C LEU A 637 -17.81 7.66 -14.36
N GLN A 638 -17.66 6.49 -14.94
CA GLN A 638 -17.19 5.29 -14.25
C GLN A 638 -15.82 4.92 -14.82
N THR A 639 -14.75 5.39 -14.18
CA THR A 639 -13.39 5.27 -14.73
C THR A 639 -12.33 5.66 -13.71
N ALA A 640 -11.14 5.08 -13.82
CA ALA A 640 -9.93 5.67 -13.29
C ALA A 640 -9.45 6.79 -14.24
N MET A 641 -9.07 7.95 -13.73
CA MET A 641 -8.59 9.08 -14.51
C MET A 641 -7.26 9.59 -13.98
N MET A 642 -6.35 9.97 -14.86
CA MET A 642 -5.09 10.59 -14.49
C MET A 642 -4.74 11.74 -15.45
N ALA A 643 -4.58 12.93 -14.90
CA ALA A 643 -3.96 14.10 -15.53
C ALA A 643 -2.59 14.34 -14.87
N SER A 644 -1.55 13.67 -15.39
CA SER A 644 -0.25 13.57 -14.72
C SER A 644 0.46 14.92 -14.49
N GLN A 645 0.32 15.84 -15.43
CA GLN A 645 0.98 17.15 -15.39
C GLN A 645 0.01 18.33 -15.29
N LYS A 646 -1.30 18.09 -15.38
CA LYS A 646 -2.34 19.13 -15.47
C LYS A 646 -3.50 18.80 -14.52
N GLU A 647 -4.71 19.18 -14.90
CA GLU A 647 -5.90 19.03 -14.06
C GLU A 647 -7.02 18.22 -14.72
N PHE A 648 -7.94 17.75 -13.89
CA PHE A 648 -9.30 17.41 -14.30
C PHE A 648 -10.18 18.65 -14.18
N THR A 649 -10.83 19.05 -15.28
CA THR A 649 -11.60 20.30 -15.32
C THR A 649 -12.85 20.16 -16.17
N VAL A 650 -13.81 21.07 -15.97
CA VAL A 650 -15.03 21.16 -16.77
C VAL A 650 -14.91 22.38 -17.69
N ASP A 651 -15.09 22.19 -18.99
CA ASP A 651 -15.16 23.32 -19.92
C ASP A 651 -16.42 24.16 -19.67
N GLY A 652 -16.22 25.46 -19.44
CA GLY A 652 -17.28 26.39 -19.07
C GLY A 652 -17.79 26.20 -17.64
N TYR A 653 -16.93 25.76 -16.72
CA TYR A 653 -17.29 25.58 -15.31
C TYR A 653 -17.81 26.88 -14.65
N ASP A 654 -17.40 28.04 -15.16
CA ASP A 654 -17.73 29.37 -14.66
C ASP A 654 -18.78 30.11 -15.48
N ASP A 655 -19.36 29.45 -16.48
CA ASP A 655 -20.35 30.03 -17.38
C ASP A 655 -21.70 30.25 -16.66
N ALA A 656 -21.87 31.44 -16.08
CA ALA A 656 -23.05 31.81 -15.31
C ALA A 656 -24.34 31.87 -16.14
N ASP A 657 -24.24 32.02 -17.47
CA ASP A 657 -25.40 32.07 -18.36
C ASP A 657 -25.94 30.67 -18.65
N ARG A 658 -25.06 29.67 -18.64
CA ARG A 658 -25.49 28.26 -18.66
C ARG A 658 -26.12 27.81 -17.35
N GLY A 659 -25.61 28.30 -16.23
CA GLY A 659 -26.07 27.90 -14.90
C GLY A 659 -25.60 26.51 -14.46
N SER A 660 -26.27 25.98 -13.42
CA SER A 660 -25.91 24.70 -12.79
C SER A 660 -26.29 23.51 -13.68
N ARG A 661 -25.34 22.59 -13.88
CA ARG A 661 -25.47 21.38 -14.73
C ARG A 661 -25.72 20.10 -13.91
N GLY A 662 -26.10 20.25 -12.64
CA GLY A 662 -26.17 19.13 -11.70
C GLY A 662 -24.78 18.74 -11.17
N ALA A 663 -24.48 17.45 -11.12
CA ALA A 663 -23.21 16.92 -10.61
C ALA A 663 -22.46 16.06 -11.64
N VAL A 664 -21.14 15.99 -11.52
CA VAL A 664 -20.37 14.88 -12.08
C VAL A 664 -20.56 13.69 -11.13
N ASN A 665 -21.31 12.69 -11.58
CA ASN A 665 -21.52 11.41 -10.87
C ASN A 665 -20.35 10.50 -11.19
N PHE A 666 -19.30 10.57 -10.38
CA PHE A 666 -18.06 9.85 -10.60
C PHE A 666 -18.00 8.60 -9.73
N THR A 667 -17.65 7.45 -10.32
CA THR A 667 -17.28 6.25 -9.57
C THR A 667 -15.96 5.70 -10.10
N GLY A 668 -14.90 5.78 -9.29
CA GLY A 668 -13.56 5.47 -9.75
C GLY A 668 -12.48 6.09 -8.86
N SER A 669 -11.40 6.52 -9.49
CA SER A 669 -10.27 7.20 -8.85
C SER A 669 -9.70 8.24 -9.79
N LEU A 670 -9.49 9.45 -9.29
CA LEU A 670 -8.99 10.59 -10.05
C LEU A 670 -7.63 11.01 -9.50
N VAL A 671 -6.63 11.11 -10.38
CA VAL A 671 -5.29 11.61 -10.03
C VAL A 671 -4.99 12.81 -10.90
N GLU A 672 -4.67 13.95 -10.30
CA GLU A 672 -4.43 15.19 -11.06
C GLU A 672 -3.32 16.01 -10.41
N LYS A 673 -2.42 16.61 -11.21
CA LYS A 673 -1.38 17.46 -10.66
C LYS A 673 -1.98 18.68 -9.98
N TYR A 674 -2.89 19.36 -10.65
CA TYR A 674 -3.60 20.53 -10.13
C TYR A 674 -5.05 20.16 -9.89
N TYR A 675 -5.63 20.60 -8.79
CA TYR A 675 -7.05 20.37 -8.49
C TYR A 675 -7.91 21.30 -9.35
N GLY A 676 -8.40 20.81 -10.50
CA GLY A 676 -9.13 21.63 -11.47
C GLY A 676 -10.57 21.91 -11.07
N ALA A 677 -11.22 22.86 -11.74
CA ALA A 677 -12.55 23.34 -11.38
C ALA A 677 -13.69 22.59 -12.11
N ASN A 678 -14.74 22.21 -11.37
CA ASN A 678 -15.94 21.60 -11.95
C ASN A 678 -17.09 22.60 -12.15
N GLY A 679 -17.16 23.60 -11.28
CA GLY A 679 -18.21 24.61 -11.25
C GLY A 679 -17.75 25.83 -10.47
N SER A 680 -18.42 26.96 -10.69
CA SER A 680 -18.24 28.17 -9.90
C SER A 680 -19.53 28.55 -9.18
N PHE A 681 -19.38 29.40 -8.17
CA PHE A 681 -20.49 30.02 -7.46
C PHE A 681 -20.07 31.44 -7.09
N GLY A 682 -21.04 32.32 -6.93
CA GLY A 682 -20.76 33.68 -6.50
C GLY A 682 -21.98 34.56 -6.61
N THR A 683 -21.73 35.86 -6.60
CA THR A 683 -22.75 36.89 -6.78
C THR A 683 -22.44 37.62 -8.07
N ARG A 684 -23.43 37.72 -8.96
CA ARG A 684 -23.35 38.53 -10.18
C ARG A 684 -24.37 39.66 -10.11
N THR A 685 -24.03 40.80 -10.68
CA THR A 685 -24.97 41.90 -10.84
C THR A 685 -25.72 41.70 -12.16
N VAL A 686 -27.02 41.42 -12.08
CA VAL A 686 -27.92 41.31 -13.23
C VAL A 686 -28.77 42.57 -13.36
N GLN A 687 -29.08 42.96 -14.59
CA GLN A 687 -30.08 43.98 -14.86
C GLN A 687 -31.47 43.34 -14.89
N VAL A 688 -32.32 43.74 -13.95
CA VAL A 688 -33.73 43.33 -13.91
C VAL A 688 -34.62 44.48 -14.37
N CYS A 689 -35.62 44.17 -15.19
CA CYS A 689 -36.60 45.17 -15.58
C CYS A 689 -37.51 45.53 -14.39
N THR A 690 -37.51 46.79 -13.98
CA THR A 690 -38.35 47.28 -12.88
C THR A 690 -39.60 48.01 -13.36
N LYS A 691 -39.67 48.38 -14.65
CA LYS A 691 -40.84 49.04 -15.23
C LYS A 691 -40.95 48.73 -16.72
N TYR A 692 -42.16 48.38 -17.18
CA TYR A 692 -42.47 48.13 -18.59
C TYR A 692 -43.23 49.32 -19.21
N ASN A 693 -43.05 49.54 -20.51
CA ASN A 693 -43.87 50.44 -21.33
C ASN A 693 -45.23 49.80 -21.64
N SER A 694 -46.17 50.60 -22.17
CA SER A 694 -47.50 50.13 -22.60
C SER A 694 -47.47 49.08 -23.71
N ASN A 695 -46.36 48.95 -24.43
CA ASN A 695 -46.13 47.91 -25.46
C ASN A 695 -45.38 46.67 -24.93
N GLY A 696 -45.22 46.52 -23.61
CA GLY A 696 -44.53 45.38 -22.99
C GLY A 696 -43.00 45.40 -23.07
N SER A 697 -42.38 46.43 -23.67
CA SER A 697 -40.91 46.59 -23.66
C SER A 697 -40.42 47.15 -22.32
N CYS A 698 -39.23 46.74 -21.86
CA CYS A 698 -38.69 47.28 -20.62
C CYS A 698 -38.33 48.77 -20.75
N LYS A 699 -38.79 49.59 -19.80
CA LYS A 699 -38.57 51.04 -19.72
C LYS A 699 -37.45 51.40 -18.75
N THR A 700 -37.31 50.63 -17.67
CA THR A 700 -36.35 50.95 -16.60
C THR A 700 -35.76 49.66 -16.07
N TYR A 701 -34.44 49.67 -15.88
CA TYR A 701 -33.69 48.56 -15.32
C TYR A 701 -33.14 48.94 -13.94
N ALA A 702 -33.02 47.98 -13.04
CA ALA A 702 -32.23 48.10 -11.83
C ALA A 702 -31.17 47.00 -11.78
N ASN A 703 -30.03 47.32 -11.20
CA ASN A 703 -28.99 46.35 -10.91
C ASN A 703 -29.37 45.58 -9.64
N GLN A 704 -29.45 44.26 -9.73
CA GLN A 704 -29.64 43.39 -8.59
C GLN A 704 -28.50 42.40 -8.49
N ASN A 705 -28.00 42.20 -7.27
CA ASN A 705 -27.04 41.16 -6.97
C ASN A 705 -27.79 39.84 -6.82
N GLN A 706 -27.53 38.91 -7.75
CA GLN A 706 -28.11 37.58 -7.76
C GLN A 706 -27.00 36.57 -7.50
N ALA A 707 -27.24 35.65 -6.55
CA ALA A 707 -26.40 34.47 -6.39
C ALA A 707 -26.51 33.61 -7.65
N TYR A 708 -25.38 33.10 -8.15
CA TYR A 708 -25.36 32.19 -9.28
C TYR A 708 -24.50 30.96 -8.96
N GLU A 709 -24.83 29.88 -9.66
CA GLU A 709 -24.05 28.65 -9.71
C GLU A 709 -23.84 28.29 -11.19
N ALA A 710 -22.63 27.90 -11.54
CA ALA A 710 -22.27 27.43 -12.87
C ALA A 710 -21.59 26.05 -12.79
N GLY A 711 -21.59 25.35 -13.92
CA GLY A 711 -20.93 24.06 -14.06
C GLY A 711 -21.52 22.96 -13.17
N TYR A 712 -20.69 21.95 -12.87
CA TYR A 712 -21.10 20.78 -12.10
C TYR A 712 -20.66 20.84 -10.64
N GLY A 713 -21.46 20.24 -9.76
CA GLY A 713 -21.03 19.78 -8.46
C GLY A 713 -20.18 18.51 -8.56
N ARG A 714 -19.64 18.07 -7.42
CA ARG A 714 -18.84 16.86 -7.30
C ARG A 714 -19.60 15.83 -6.47
N ASP A 715 -20.05 14.76 -7.10
CA ASP A 715 -20.55 13.57 -6.41
C ASP A 715 -19.65 12.39 -6.76
N TYR A 716 -18.55 12.25 -6.03
CA TYR A 716 -17.50 11.30 -6.36
C TYR A 716 -17.53 10.14 -5.38
N SER A 717 -17.47 8.93 -5.89
CA SER A 717 -17.40 7.71 -5.11
C SER A 717 -16.18 6.90 -5.52
N TYR A 718 -15.46 6.36 -4.54
CA TYR A 718 -14.32 5.52 -4.78
C TYR A 718 -14.74 4.14 -5.24
N ASP A 719 -14.12 3.66 -6.31
CA ASP A 719 -14.25 2.27 -6.71
C ASP A 719 -13.34 1.38 -5.85
N ARG A 720 -13.92 0.75 -4.84
CA ARG A 720 -13.18 -0.08 -3.87
C ARG A 720 -12.46 -1.27 -4.49
N ARG A 721 -12.85 -1.70 -5.70
CA ARG A 721 -12.16 -2.77 -6.44
C ARG A 721 -10.69 -2.43 -6.70
N PHE A 722 -10.32 -1.14 -6.72
CA PHE A 722 -8.93 -0.71 -6.85
C PHE A 722 -8.07 -1.04 -5.63
N LEU A 723 -8.65 -1.12 -4.42
CA LEU A 723 -7.96 -1.66 -3.25
C LEU A 723 -7.81 -3.18 -3.33
N ASP A 724 -8.76 -3.84 -3.99
CA ASP A 724 -8.76 -5.29 -4.19
C ASP A 724 -7.83 -5.73 -5.35
N GLY A 725 -7.16 -4.77 -6.00
CA GLY A 725 -6.16 -5.00 -7.03
C GLY A 725 -6.65 -4.87 -8.47
N LEU A 726 -7.93 -4.51 -8.70
CA LEU A 726 -8.41 -4.17 -10.04
C LEU A 726 -7.69 -2.90 -10.52
N SER A 727 -7.23 -2.90 -11.76
CA SER A 727 -6.61 -1.71 -12.37
C SER A 727 -6.85 -1.74 -13.87
N PRO A 728 -7.04 -0.58 -14.52
CA PRO A 728 -7.04 -0.55 -15.98
C PRO A 728 -5.72 -1.15 -16.54
N PRO A 729 -5.77 -1.84 -17.68
CA PRO A 729 -4.60 -2.51 -18.23
C PRO A 729 -3.52 -1.48 -18.62
N TYR A 730 -2.27 -1.72 -18.24
CA TYR A 730 -1.15 -0.80 -18.50
C TYR A 730 -1.38 0.63 -17.96
N TYR A 731 -2.21 0.80 -16.92
CA TYR A 731 -2.42 2.11 -16.31
C TYR A 731 -1.15 2.63 -15.64
N PRO A 732 -0.85 3.94 -15.71
CA PRO A 732 0.33 4.50 -15.07
C PRO A 732 0.24 4.41 -13.53
N VAL A 733 1.25 3.79 -12.93
CA VAL A 733 1.43 3.72 -11.47
C VAL A 733 2.59 4.61 -11.03
N SER A 734 2.65 4.98 -9.74
CA SER A 734 3.72 5.85 -9.22
C SER A 734 5.09 5.19 -9.43
N PRO A 735 6.11 5.88 -9.97
CA PRO A 735 7.42 5.30 -10.20
C PRO A 735 8.25 5.07 -8.91
N LYS A 736 7.76 5.52 -7.74
CA LYS A 736 8.54 5.41 -6.49
C LYS A 736 8.19 4.14 -5.74
N TRP A 737 9.23 3.43 -5.29
CA TRP A 737 9.12 2.32 -4.36
C TRP A 737 9.26 2.85 -2.93
N ASP A 738 8.33 2.47 -2.07
CA ASP A 738 8.40 2.69 -0.64
C ASP A 738 8.75 1.38 0.08
N PHE A 739 9.51 1.51 1.16
CA PHE A 739 9.93 0.41 2.01
C PHE A 739 9.41 0.65 3.43
N TYR A 740 8.85 -0.39 4.02
CA TYR A 740 8.51 -0.44 5.45
C TYR A 740 9.27 -1.60 6.07
N ASP A 741 9.62 -1.52 7.35
CA ASP A 741 10.28 -2.62 8.05
C ASP A 741 9.80 -2.75 9.50
N ALA A 742 10.26 -3.82 10.14
CA ALA A 742 9.90 -4.17 11.51
C ALA A 742 10.56 -3.29 12.59
N SER A 743 11.44 -2.32 12.25
CA SER A 743 12.13 -1.46 13.23
C SER A 743 11.17 -0.61 14.06
N SER A 744 9.97 -0.34 13.52
CA SER A 744 8.94 0.48 14.16
C SER A 744 8.16 -0.24 15.28
N ARG A 745 8.36 -1.56 15.48
CA ARG A 745 7.62 -2.39 16.45
C ARG A 745 8.47 -3.48 17.13
N ASP A 746 9.73 -3.16 17.45
CA ASP A 746 10.62 -4.02 18.24
C ASP A 746 10.90 -5.43 17.65
N GLY A 747 10.72 -5.62 16.34
CA GLY A 747 11.17 -6.83 15.67
C GLY A 747 12.70 -6.89 15.73
N ASP A 748 13.25 -7.89 16.40
CA ASP A 748 14.70 -8.03 16.56
C ASP A 748 15.09 -9.48 16.28
N PHE A 749 16.08 -9.69 15.39
CA PHE A 749 16.66 -11.02 15.19
C PHE A 749 17.27 -11.60 16.48
N SER A 750 17.46 -10.78 17.50
CA SER A 750 17.97 -11.16 18.82
C SER A 750 16.92 -11.78 19.76
N ASP A 751 15.62 -11.73 19.41
CA ASP A 751 14.57 -12.45 20.13
C ASP A 751 14.63 -13.96 19.83
N LEU A 752 15.40 -14.66 20.66
CA LEU A 752 15.80 -16.06 20.46
C LEU A 752 15.47 -16.90 21.70
N ILE A 753 15.00 -18.13 21.48
CA ILE A 753 14.87 -19.13 22.56
C ILE A 753 16.20 -19.87 22.68
N TRP A 754 16.79 -19.81 23.87
CA TRP A 754 18.07 -20.45 24.19
C TRP A 754 17.87 -21.80 24.87
N LYS A 755 18.66 -22.79 24.45
CA LYS A 755 18.81 -24.09 25.12
C LYS A 755 20.29 -24.34 25.36
N GLN A 756 20.67 -24.54 26.62
CA GLN A 756 22.03 -24.88 27.02
C GLN A 756 22.14 -26.38 27.29
N GLY A 757 23.19 -27.00 26.75
CA GLY A 757 23.48 -28.42 26.97
C GLY A 757 24.94 -28.68 27.34
N THR A 758 25.16 -29.77 28.05
CA THR A 758 26.46 -30.46 28.17
C THR A 758 26.42 -31.68 27.28
N ALA A 759 27.36 -31.79 26.34
CA ALA A 759 27.59 -33.09 25.71
C ALA A 759 28.22 -34.03 26.76
N PRO A 760 27.82 -35.32 26.83
CA PRO A 760 28.49 -36.31 27.67
C PRO A 760 29.94 -36.52 27.27
#